data_AF-A0A951RBB0-F1
#
_entry.id   AF-A0A951RBB0-F1
#
_cell.length_a   1.000
_cell.length_b   1.000
_cell.length_c   1.000
_cell.angle_alpha   90.00
_cell.angle_beta   90.00
_cell.angle_gamma   90.00
#
_symmetry.space_group_name_H-M   'P 1'
#
loop_
_entity.id
_entity.type
_entity.pdbx_description
1 polymer ?
#
loop_
_entity_poly.entity_id
_entity_poly.type
_entity_poly.pdbx_seq_one_letter_code
_entity_poly.pdbx_strand_id
1 'polypeptide(L)'
;MSLSEPRQILLKYWGYSSFRPLQEEIIESVLEGNDTLALLPTGGGKSICFQVPAMARKGICIVVSPLIALMKDQVNNLNKRGIKAVAIYSGQSKSEIDMAIDNCVYGKIKFLYLSPERLTTDIIRLRLPKMKVSLVAIDEAHCISQWGYDFRPPYLKISEIRELLPGIPFLALTATATADVIEDICNKLEFRNGKVFRKSFERKNLVYAVINEENKLNRLLNICRKVPGTGIVYVRNRRKTKEISEFLVKNKISADYYHAGLDPKTRDNKQEAWIQEKRRIIVSTNAFGMGIDKPNVRFVVHMDLPESPEAYFQEAGRAGRDEKKAYAVLLFNKSDTIDLDHFYELSYPPLDFIKKVYNALGNYFQLAINSGKDKSFDFVLSDFCNHFQFDRFTVFNALKILEKEGYIFLSEALVNPSRMIILLNKEDLYRFVVANPNYDQFLKVILRSYSGLFTEFTKIDENEIAVRTRLNDEKVSKTLWNLHRMNVVHYIPRNKDPQVTFVIGRTEIRDLSISAENYSDRKKYAGMRINAMKDYVESENRCRSTILLEYFGESDAPRCGVCDICLERNKLNLSKLEFDNVISLVKPLLKNKPMTIQEVIKNIPANIAENKIIKVIQWLQDNNKVMLEPESGKMKWKETD
;
A
#
# COMPACT_ATOMS: atom_id res chain seq x y z
N MET A 1 -27.14 18.98 -26.67
CA MET A 1 -27.67 18.75 -25.30
C MET A 1 -26.70 19.41 -24.34
N SER A 2 -27.14 20.43 -23.60
CA SER A 2 -26.25 21.29 -22.80
C SER A 2 -25.48 20.49 -21.76
N LEU A 3 -24.16 20.40 -21.92
CA LEU A 3 -23.25 20.07 -20.83
C LEU A 3 -23.50 21.12 -19.75
N SER A 4 -23.95 20.71 -18.56
CA SER A 4 -23.92 21.62 -17.42
C SER A 4 -22.45 21.98 -17.18
N GLU A 5 -22.17 23.26 -17.06
CA GLU A 5 -20.81 23.78 -16.92
C GLU A 5 -20.11 23.10 -15.71
N PRO A 6 -18.90 22.52 -15.88
CA PRO A 6 -18.22 21.78 -14.80
C PRO A 6 -18.12 22.55 -13.48
N ARG A 7 -17.97 23.87 -13.55
CA ARG A 7 -17.94 24.79 -12.39
C ARG A 7 -19.26 24.80 -11.62
N GLN A 8 -20.41 24.76 -12.31
CA GLN A 8 -21.72 24.70 -11.66
C GLN A 8 -21.95 23.37 -10.96
N ILE A 9 -21.49 22.26 -11.54
CA ILE A 9 -21.52 20.94 -10.92
C ILE A 9 -20.68 20.93 -9.64
N LEU A 10 -19.46 21.49 -9.71
CA LEU A 10 -18.54 21.59 -8.58
C LEU A 10 -19.19 22.33 -7.40
N LEU A 11 -19.76 23.51 -7.67
CA LEU A 11 -20.43 24.32 -6.66
C LEU A 11 -21.66 23.60 -6.09
N LYS A 12 -22.51 23.01 -6.95
CA LYS A 12 -23.76 22.38 -6.53
C LYS A 12 -23.56 21.18 -5.61
N TYR A 13 -22.62 20.30 -5.92
CA TYR A 13 -22.48 19.01 -5.21
C TYR A 13 -21.34 18.98 -4.19
N TRP A 14 -20.30 19.79 -4.40
CA TRP A 14 -19.15 19.85 -3.49
C TRP A 14 -18.99 21.19 -2.77
N GLY A 15 -19.74 22.23 -3.16
CA GLY A 15 -19.70 23.54 -2.50
C GLY A 15 -18.44 24.35 -2.78
N TYR A 16 -17.58 23.92 -3.72
CA TYR A 16 -16.37 24.65 -4.06
C TYR A 16 -16.65 25.68 -5.17
N SER A 17 -16.20 26.91 -4.96
CA SER A 17 -16.37 28.02 -5.91
C SER A 17 -15.38 27.99 -7.07
N SER A 18 -14.26 27.26 -6.93
CA SER A 18 -13.20 27.18 -7.93
C SER A 18 -12.52 25.83 -7.92
N PHE A 19 -12.00 25.43 -9.08
CA PHE A 19 -11.11 24.29 -9.21
C PHE A 19 -9.75 24.57 -8.57
N ARG A 20 -9.08 23.51 -8.10
CA ARG A 20 -7.66 23.58 -7.76
C ARG A 20 -6.82 23.54 -9.05
N PRO A 21 -5.56 24.01 -9.03
CA PRO A 21 -4.70 23.98 -10.21
C PRO A 21 -4.65 22.59 -10.86
N LEU A 22 -4.69 22.57 -12.20
CA LEU A 22 -4.78 21.40 -13.10
C LEU A 22 -6.09 20.63 -13.11
N GLN A 23 -7.01 20.83 -12.15
CA GLN A 23 -8.26 20.07 -12.16
C GLN A 23 -9.14 20.42 -13.36
N GLU A 24 -9.21 21.70 -13.71
CA GLU A 24 -10.05 22.16 -14.83
C GLU A 24 -9.55 21.57 -16.16
N GLU A 25 -8.25 21.65 -16.40
CA GLU A 25 -7.59 21.14 -17.61
C GLU A 25 -7.73 19.61 -17.75
N ILE A 26 -7.63 18.87 -16.63
CA ILE A 26 -7.88 17.42 -16.62
C ILE A 26 -9.34 17.11 -16.95
N ILE A 27 -10.29 17.86 -16.36
CA ILE A 27 -11.72 17.67 -16.58
C ILE A 27 -12.08 17.97 -18.04
N GLU A 28 -11.57 19.06 -18.59
CA GLU A 28 -11.75 19.44 -20.00
C GLU A 28 -11.19 18.37 -20.94
N SER A 29 -9.96 17.90 -20.71
CA SER A 29 -9.35 16.81 -21.48
C SER A 29 -10.24 15.56 -21.52
N VAL A 30 -10.78 15.16 -20.37
CA VAL A 30 -11.68 14.01 -20.27
C VAL A 30 -13.00 14.29 -20.99
N LEU A 31 -13.56 15.49 -20.88
CA LEU A 31 -14.80 15.91 -21.53
C LEU A 31 -14.70 16.02 -23.06
N GLU A 32 -13.51 16.32 -23.58
CA GLU A 32 -13.17 16.24 -25.00
C GLU A 32 -13.07 14.79 -25.51
N GLY A 33 -12.98 13.81 -24.60
CA GLY A 33 -12.90 12.39 -24.95
C GLY A 33 -11.47 11.84 -25.05
N ASN A 34 -10.47 12.58 -24.56
CA ASN A 34 -9.10 12.11 -24.56
C ASN A 34 -8.85 11.15 -23.40
N ASP A 35 -8.00 10.16 -23.62
CA ASP A 35 -7.38 9.42 -22.53
C ASP A 35 -6.45 10.36 -21.76
N THR A 36 -6.46 10.26 -20.43
CA THR A 36 -5.78 11.24 -19.57
C THR A 36 -5.09 10.56 -18.40
N LEU A 37 -3.84 10.91 -18.15
CA LEU A 37 -3.10 10.55 -16.93
C LEU A 37 -2.93 11.80 -16.07
N ALA A 38 -3.43 11.73 -14.84
CA ALA A 38 -3.37 12.81 -13.86
C ALA A 38 -2.46 12.43 -12.67
N LEU A 39 -1.31 13.12 -12.57
CA LEU A 39 -0.39 13.03 -11.44
C LEU A 39 -0.70 14.16 -10.47
N LEU A 40 -1.46 13.83 -9.43
CA LEU A 40 -1.94 14.79 -8.45
C LEU A 40 -1.55 14.34 -7.04
N PRO A 41 -0.81 15.17 -6.27
CA PRO A 41 -0.33 14.80 -4.94
C PRO A 41 -1.50 14.45 -4.02
N THR A 42 -1.21 13.72 -2.95
CA THR A 42 -2.21 13.32 -1.95
C THR A 42 -2.99 14.53 -1.41
N GLY A 43 -4.32 14.47 -1.47
CA GLY A 43 -5.18 15.61 -1.11
C GLY A 43 -5.37 16.65 -2.22
N GLY A 44 -4.77 16.47 -3.40
CA GLY A 44 -4.94 17.35 -4.58
C GLY A 44 -6.32 17.29 -5.25
N GLY A 45 -7.28 16.57 -4.66
CA GLY A 45 -8.64 16.45 -5.18
C GLY A 45 -8.76 15.56 -6.42
N LYS A 46 -8.00 14.45 -6.49
CA LYS A 46 -8.10 13.43 -7.56
C LYS A 46 -9.54 13.02 -7.87
N SER A 47 -10.35 12.79 -6.83
CA SER A 47 -11.73 12.34 -7.01
C SER A 47 -12.59 13.31 -7.81
N ILE A 48 -12.36 14.63 -7.66
CA ILE A 48 -13.08 15.66 -8.42
C ILE A 48 -12.83 15.52 -9.93
N CYS A 49 -11.62 15.10 -10.31
CA CYS A 49 -11.20 14.99 -11.71
C CYS A 49 -11.95 13.91 -12.49
N PHE A 50 -12.50 12.89 -11.83
CA PHE A 50 -13.40 11.92 -12.48
C PHE A 50 -14.87 12.14 -12.11
N GLN A 51 -15.16 12.65 -10.91
CA GLN A 51 -16.54 12.83 -10.44
C GLN A 51 -17.28 13.95 -11.19
N VAL A 52 -16.64 15.11 -11.40
CA VAL A 52 -17.26 16.22 -12.12
C VAL A 52 -17.54 15.89 -13.60
N PRO A 53 -16.59 15.38 -14.39
CA PRO A 53 -16.87 15.06 -15.79
C PRO A 53 -17.87 13.91 -15.92
N ALA A 54 -17.85 12.93 -15.00
CA ALA A 54 -18.89 11.92 -14.93
C ALA A 54 -20.27 12.57 -14.76
N MET A 55 -20.43 13.51 -13.81
CA MET A 55 -21.69 14.22 -13.60
C MET A 55 -22.14 15.05 -14.80
N ALA A 56 -21.20 15.65 -15.54
CA ALA A 56 -21.48 16.44 -16.74
C ALA A 56 -21.96 15.58 -17.94
N ARG A 57 -21.53 14.31 -18.01
CA ARG A 57 -21.91 13.38 -19.08
C ARG A 57 -23.14 12.55 -18.74
N LYS A 58 -23.87 12.09 -19.76
CA LYS A 58 -24.90 11.05 -19.58
C LYS A 58 -24.23 9.68 -19.49
N GLY A 59 -24.68 8.83 -18.57
CA GLY A 59 -24.12 7.50 -18.37
C GLY A 59 -23.46 7.31 -17.01
N ILE A 60 -22.85 6.14 -16.81
CA ILE A 60 -22.17 5.72 -15.59
C ILE A 60 -20.66 5.89 -15.72
N CYS A 61 -20.00 6.30 -14.63
CA CYS A 61 -18.55 6.24 -14.50
C CYS A 61 -18.18 4.96 -13.74
N ILE A 62 -17.31 4.16 -14.35
CA ILE A 62 -16.69 3.01 -13.68
C ILE A 62 -15.41 3.50 -13.02
N VAL A 63 -15.23 3.20 -11.74
CA VAL A 63 -14.03 3.58 -10.97
C VAL A 63 -13.35 2.30 -10.50
N VAL A 64 -12.20 1.98 -11.08
CA VAL A 64 -11.36 0.86 -10.67
C VAL A 64 -10.46 1.32 -9.54
N SER A 65 -10.50 0.66 -8.38
CA SER A 65 -9.70 1.06 -7.21
C SER A 65 -9.22 -0.17 -6.42
N PRO A 66 -8.00 -0.16 -5.86
CA PRO A 66 -7.42 -1.37 -5.27
C PRO A 66 -7.98 -1.72 -3.90
N LEU A 67 -8.74 -0.82 -3.28
CA LEU A 67 -9.02 -0.86 -1.85
C LEU A 67 -10.50 -0.79 -1.56
N ILE A 68 -11.01 -1.91 -1.06
CA ILE A 68 -12.41 -2.06 -0.67
C ILE A 68 -12.85 -1.01 0.36
N ALA A 69 -12.01 -0.73 1.36
CA ALA A 69 -12.31 0.27 2.39
C ALA A 69 -12.51 1.67 1.76
N LEU A 70 -11.60 2.08 0.86
CA LEU A 70 -11.71 3.36 0.16
C LEU A 70 -12.94 3.40 -0.75
N MET A 71 -13.23 2.32 -1.47
CA MET A 71 -14.43 2.23 -2.31
C MET A 71 -15.71 2.45 -1.49
N LYS A 72 -15.81 1.80 -0.31
CA LYS A 72 -16.95 1.97 0.60
C LYS A 72 -17.08 3.41 1.08
N ASP A 73 -15.98 4.03 1.51
CA ASP A 73 -15.98 5.41 1.98
C ASP A 73 -16.39 6.39 0.87
N GLN A 74 -15.89 6.20 -0.35
CA GLN A 74 -16.27 7.02 -1.50
C GLN A 74 -17.75 6.87 -1.86
N VAL A 75 -18.26 5.63 -1.90
CA VAL A 75 -19.69 5.36 -2.14
C VAL A 75 -20.57 6.01 -1.08
N ASN A 76 -20.23 5.85 0.20
CA ASN A 76 -20.94 6.47 1.31
C ASN A 76 -20.95 8.00 1.18
N ASN A 77 -19.81 8.60 0.85
CA ASN A 77 -19.67 10.04 0.65
C ASN A 77 -20.50 10.57 -0.53
N LEU A 78 -20.57 9.84 -1.64
CA LEU A 78 -21.40 10.20 -2.80
C LEU A 78 -22.89 10.08 -2.47
N ASN A 79 -23.29 8.98 -1.83
CA ASN A 79 -24.69 8.74 -1.44
C ASN A 79 -25.19 9.80 -0.43
N LYS A 80 -24.36 10.21 0.54
CA LYS A 80 -24.67 11.32 1.46
C LYS A 80 -24.91 12.66 0.74
N ARG A 81 -24.33 12.85 -0.45
CA ARG A 81 -24.52 14.04 -1.30
C ARG A 81 -25.68 13.87 -2.29
N GLY A 82 -26.48 12.81 -2.17
CA GLY A 82 -27.58 12.50 -3.09
C GLY A 82 -27.12 11.96 -4.45
N ILE A 83 -25.84 11.61 -4.60
CA ILE A 83 -25.30 11.02 -5.83
C ILE A 83 -25.29 9.50 -5.67
N LYS A 84 -26.11 8.80 -6.45
CA LYS A 84 -26.22 7.34 -6.36
C LYS A 84 -24.94 6.65 -6.83
N ALA A 85 -24.28 5.95 -5.92
CA ALA A 85 -23.08 5.17 -6.18
C ALA A 85 -23.18 3.77 -5.55
N VAL A 86 -22.50 2.80 -6.15
CA VAL A 86 -22.43 1.42 -5.66
C VAL A 86 -21.01 0.89 -5.81
N ALA A 87 -20.63 -0.08 -4.97
CA ALA A 87 -19.34 -0.77 -5.03
C ALA A 87 -19.51 -2.28 -5.21
N ILE A 88 -18.68 -2.89 -6.05
CA ILE A 88 -18.57 -4.33 -6.27
C ILE A 88 -17.13 -4.77 -6.00
N TYR A 89 -16.95 -5.71 -5.08
CA TYR A 89 -15.64 -6.16 -4.60
C TYR A 89 -15.67 -7.64 -4.14
N SER A 90 -14.53 -8.17 -3.69
CA SER A 90 -14.40 -9.54 -3.17
C SER A 90 -15.09 -9.70 -1.80
N GLY A 91 -15.80 -10.81 -1.60
CA GLY A 91 -16.52 -11.09 -0.35
C GLY A 91 -18.02 -10.75 -0.33
N GLN A 92 -18.55 -10.11 -1.39
CA GLN A 92 -20.00 -10.00 -1.60
C GLN A 92 -20.59 -11.31 -2.15
N SER A 93 -21.82 -11.60 -1.77
CA SER A 93 -22.62 -12.71 -2.30
C SER A 93 -23.00 -12.48 -3.75
N LYS A 94 -23.31 -13.57 -4.48
CA LYS A 94 -23.73 -13.49 -5.88
C LYS A 94 -24.98 -12.60 -6.05
N SER A 95 -25.96 -12.73 -5.15
CA SER A 95 -27.19 -11.94 -5.19
C SER A 95 -26.93 -10.43 -4.99
N GLU A 96 -26.03 -10.05 -4.08
CA GLU A 96 -25.64 -8.64 -3.91
C GLU A 96 -24.98 -8.07 -5.17
N ILE A 97 -24.11 -8.86 -5.82
CA ILE A 97 -23.44 -8.47 -7.06
C ILE A 97 -24.45 -8.34 -8.20
N ASP A 98 -25.32 -9.33 -8.39
CA ASP A 98 -26.38 -9.30 -9.40
C ASP A 98 -27.26 -8.05 -9.24
N MET A 99 -27.72 -7.78 -8.00
CA MET A 99 -28.53 -6.60 -7.70
C MET A 99 -27.78 -5.29 -7.95
N ALA A 100 -26.49 -5.20 -7.60
CA ALA A 100 -25.68 -4.01 -7.86
C ALA A 100 -25.53 -3.76 -9.37
N ILE A 101 -25.29 -4.81 -10.16
CA ILE A 101 -25.13 -4.73 -11.61
C ILE A 101 -26.46 -4.34 -12.27
N ASP A 102 -27.58 -4.94 -11.89
CA ASP A 102 -28.89 -4.59 -12.45
C ASP A 102 -29.24 -3.13 -12.15
N ASN A 103 -28.90 -2.63 -10.96
CA ASN A 103 -29.01 -1.20 -10.65
C ASN A 103 -28.10 -0.32 -11.52
N CYS A 104 -26.94 -0.81 -11.96
CA CYS A 104 -26.07 -0.08 -12.89
C CYS A 104 -26.61 -0.07 -14.32
N VAL A 105 -27.29 -1.14 -14.75
CA VAL A 105 -27.86 -1.25 -16.10
C VAL A 105 -29.18 -0.49 -16.22
N TYR A 106 -30.10 -0.70 -15.28
CA TYR A 106 -31.48 -0.19 -15.36
C TYR A 106 -31.75 0.95 -14.38
N GLY A 107 -30.98 1.04 -13.30
CA GLY A 107 -31.14 2.06 -12.27
C GLY A 107 -30.46 3.39 -12.65
N LYS A 108 -30.67 4.41 -11.80
CA LYS A 108 -30.05 5.73 -11.94
C LYS A 108 -28.71 5.81 -11.18
N ILE A 109 -27.88 4.76 -11.26
CA ILE A 109 -26.54 4.76 -10.66
C ILE A 109 -25.61 5.61 -11.51
N LYS A 110 -24.78 6.42 -10.85
CA LYS A 110 -23.85 7.34 -11.51
C LYS A 110 -22.39 6.89 -11.42
N PHE A 111 -22.03 6.24 -10.33
CA PHE A 111 -20.70 5.70 -10.09
C PHE A 111 -20.77 4.24 -9.70
N LEU A 112 -20.02 3.41 -10.41
CA LEU A 112 -19.76 2.02 -10.06
C LEU A 112 -18.29 1.90 -9.65
N TYR A 113 -18.02 1.68 -8.37
CA TYR A 113 -16.68 1.33 -7.89
C TYR A 113 -16.48 -0.18 -8.04
N LEU A 114 -15.38 -0.59 -8.64
CA LEU A 114 -15.10 -1.99 -8.93
C LEU A 114 -13.67 -2.35 -8.51
N SER A 115 -13.50 -3.49 -7.82
CA SER A 115 -12.15 -3.99 -7.54
C SER A 115 -11.54 -4.62 -8.82
N PRO A 116 -10.23 -4.48 -9.04
CA PRO A 116 -9.57 -4.98 -10.25
C PRO A 116 -9.84 -6.46 -10.54
N GLU A 117 -9.88 -7.29 -9.50
CA GLU A 117 -10.10 -8.74 -9.60
C GLU A 117 -11.51 -9.10 -10.11
N ARG A 118 -12.46 -8.17 -10.02
CA ARG A 118 -13.84 -8.37 -10.49
C ARG A 118 -14.01 -8.05 -11.98
N LEU A 119 -13.12 -7.26 -12.56
CA LEU A 119 -13.21 -6.83 -13.97
C LEU A 119 -13.24 -7.99 -14.96
N THR A 120 -12.51 -9.06 -14.67
CA THR A 120 -12.37 -10.22 -15.54
C THR A 120 -13.47 -11.27 -15.33
N THR A 121 -14.37 -11.07 -14.36
CA THR A 121 -15.42 -12.06 -14.08
C THR A 121 -16.49 -12.06 -15.18
N ASP A 122 -16.98 -13.25 -15.55
CA ASP A 122 -17.97 -13.42 -16.63
C ASP A 122 -19.21 -12.54 -16.44
N ILE A 123 -19.70 -12.46 -15.20
CA ILE A 123 -20.86 -11.64 -14.85
C ILE A 123 -20.65 -10.15 -15.19
N ILE A 124 -19.46 -9.61 -14.93
CA ILE A 124 -19.14 -8.22 -15.25
C ILE A 124 -18.94 -8.07 -16.76
N ARG A 125 -18.14 -8.94 -17.40
CA ARG A 125 -17.87 -8.87 -18.84
C ARG A 125 -19.15 -8.95 -19.69
N LEU A 126 -20.12 -9.77 -19.31
CA LEU A 126 -21.41 -9.92 -20.01
C LEU A 126 -22.36 -8.73 -19.80
N ARG A 127 -22.18 -7.94 -18.74
CA ARG A 127 -23.11 -6.88 -18.33
C ARG A 127 -22.57 -5.48 -18.61
N LEU A 128 -21.24 -5.30 -18.66
CA LEU A 128 -20.61 -4.02 -19.01
C LEU A 128 -21.12 -3.44 -20.34
N PRO A 129 -21.23 -4.21 -21.46
CA PRO A 129 -21.74 -3.67 -22.72
C PRO A 129 -23.22 -3.22 -22.65
N LYS A 130 -23.97 -3.71 -21.66
CA LYS A 130 -25.37 -3.31 -21.44
C LYS A 130 -25.49 -2.01 -20.64
N MET A 131 -24.41 -1.56 -20.01
CA MET A 131 -24.37 -0.30 -19.27
C MET A 131 -24.06 0.85 -20.23
N LYS A 132 -24.70 2.01 -20.01
CA LYS A 132 -24.33 3.24 -20.71
C LYS A 132 -23.12 3.89 -20.04
N VAL A 133 -21.93 3.38 -20.29
CA VAL A 133 -20.68 3.89 -19.69
C VAL A 133 -20.25 5.20 -20.36
N SER A 134 -19.77 6.16 -19.58
CA SER A 134 -19.31 7.47 -20.07
C SER A 134 -17.85 7.80 -19.75
N LEU A 135 -17.24 7.05 -18.81
CA LEU A 135 -15.87 7.23 -18.35
C LEU A 135 -15.42 5.98 -17.59
N VAL A 136 -14.17 5.57 -17.80
CA VAL A 136 -13.47 4.62 -16.91
C VAL A 136 -12.38 5.39 -16.19
N ALA A 137 -12.47 5.47 -14.87
CA ALA A 137 -11.45 6.05 -14.00
C ALA A 137 -10.66 4.94 -13.32
N ILE A 138 -9.33 5.03 -13.36
CA ILE A 138 -8.42 4.10 -12.71
C ILE A 138 -7.71 4.86 -11.59
N ASP A 139 -8.07 4.54 -10.35
CA ASP A 139 -7.43 5.11 -9.16
C ASP A 139 -6.18 4.30 -8.79
N GLU A 140 -5.19 4.96 -8.19
CA GLU A 140 -3.87 4.39 -7.90
C GLU A 140 -3.25 3.67 -9.11
N ALA A 141 -3.28 4.33 -10.27
CA ALA A 141 -2.84 3.77 -11.55
C ALA A 141 -1.37 3.29 -11.56
N HIS A 142 -0.54 3.73 -10.61
CA HIS A 142 0.82 3.19 -10.42
C HIS A 142 0.83 1.68 -10.16
N CYS A 143 -0.27 1.09 -9.69
CA CYS A 143 -0.40 -0.37 -9.51
C CYS A 143 -0.33 -1.16 -10.82
N ILE A 144 -0.58 -0.52 -11.97
CA ILE A 144 -0.46 -1.14 -13.30
C ILE A 144 0.99 -1.42 -13.63
N SER A 145 1.87 -0.47 -13.28
CA SER A 145 3.26 -0.55 -13.66
C SER A 145 4.00 -1.52 -12.76
N GLN A 146 4.75 -2.42 -13.39
CA GLN A 146 5.63 -3.34 -12.64
C GLN A 146 6.82 -2.62 -12.00
N TRP A 147 7.16 -1.46 -12.54
CA TRP A 147 8.14 -0.52 -11.99
C TRP A 147 7.55 0.30 -10.83
N GLY A 148 6.23 0.28 -10.67
CA GLY A 148 5.53 0.86 -9.54
C GLY A 148 5.86 0.16 -8.22
N TYR A 149 5.79 0.91 -7.12
CA TYR A 149 6.14 0.39 -5.80
C TYR A 149 5.08 -0.56 -5.19
N ASP A 150 3.82 -0.50 -5.67
CA ASP A 150 2.71 -1.38 -5.28
C ASP A 150 2.08 -2.05 -6.53
N PHE A 151 2.88 -2.77 -7.31
CA PHE A 151 2.40 -3.49 -8.50
C PHE A 151 1.34 -4.55 -8.15
N ARG A 152 0.21 -4.52 -8.88
CA ARG A 152 -0.91 -5.47 -8.70
C ARG A 152 -1.28 -6.11 -10.05
N PRO A 153 -0.99 -7.41 -10.26
CA PRO A 153 -1.26 -8.09 -11.53
C PRO A 153 -2.67 -7.91 -12.11
N PRO A 154 -3.77 -7.91 -11.31
CA PRO A 154 -5.11 -7.67 -11.83
C PRO A 154 -5.30 -6.33 -12.57
N TYR A 155 -4.48 -5.32 -12.29
CA TYR A 155 -4.54 -4.03 -13.00
C TYR A 155 -4.14 -4.14 -14.48
N LEU A 156 -3.28 -5.10 -14.83
CA LEU A 156 -2.90 -5.34 -16.24
C LEU A 156 -4.09 -5.75 -17.11
N LYS A 157 -5.16 -6.25 -16.49
CA LYS A 157 -6.40 -6.70 -17.16
C LYS A 157 -7.38 -5.56 -17.44
N ILE A 158 -7.07 -4.34 -17.00
CA ILE A 158 -7.95 -3.17 -17.23
C ILE A 158 -8.03 -2.80 -18.71
N SER A 159 -6.94 -2.96 -19.48
CA SER A 159 -6.94 -2.66 -20.92
C SER A 159 -7.93 -3.50 -21.70
N GLU A 160 -8.15 -4.76 -21.30
CA GLU A 160 -9.11 -5.67 -21.95
C GLU A 160 -10.55 -5.12 -21.95
N ILE A 161 -10.90 -4.21 -21.02
CA ILE A 161 -12.21 -3.56 -20.99
C ILE A 161 -12.44 -2.71 -22.24
N ARG A 162 -11.38 -2.21 -22.89
CA ARG A 162 -11.51 -1.39 -24.11
C ARG A 162 -12.20 -2.14 -25.24
N GLU A 163 -12.04 -3.46 -25.31
CA GLU A 163 -12.76 -4.31 -26.26
C GLU A 163 -14.27 -4.29 -26.01
N LEU A 164 -14.67 -4.24 -24.73
CA LEU A 164 -16.06 -4.22 -24.29
C LEU A 164 -16.70 -2.83 -24.37
N LEU A 165 -15.89 -1.78 -24.23
CA LEU A 165 -16.30 -0.38 -24.15
C LEU A 165 -15.53 0.50 -25.17
N PRO A 166 -15.74 0.30 -26.48
CA PRO A 166 -14.99 1.02 -27.51
C PRO A 166 -15.28 2.52 -27.48
N GLY A 167 -14.23 3.33 -27.57
CA GLY A 167 -14.34 4.80 -27.63
C GLY A 167 -14.64 5.50 -26.31
N ILE A 168 -14.72 4.76 -25.20
CA ILE A 168 -14.85 5.36 -23.86
C ILE A 168 -13.47 5.83 -23.38
N PRO A 169 -13.33 7.09 -22.92
CA PRO A 169 -12.06 7.61 -22.43
C PRO A 169 -11.69 7.00 -21.08
N PHE A 170 -10.38 6.79 -20.90
CA PHE A 170 -9.76 6.32 -19.67
C PHE A 170 -9.07 7.48 -18.96
N LEU A 171 -9.37 7.66 -17.68
CA LEU A 171 -8.69 8.60 -16.79
C LEU A 171 -7.91 7.81 -15.74
N ALA A 172 -6.60 7.78 -15.85
CA ALA A 172 -5.70 7.21 -14.85
C ALA A 172 -5.28 8.28 -13.85
N LEU A 173 -5.35 7.98 -12.55
CA LEU A 173 -4.95 8.90 -11.49
C LEU A 173 -3.97 8.22 -10.54
N THR A 174 -2.87 8.91 -10.19
CA THR A 174 -1.97 8.46 -9.12
C THR A 174 -1.40 9.65 -8.35
N ALA A 175 -0.98 9.40 -7.11
CA ALA A 175 -0.33 10.41 -6.27
C ALA A 175 1.10 10.72 -6.72
N THR A 176 1.81 9.68 -7.15
CA THR A 176 3.24 9.68 -7.45
C THR A 176 3.51 8.66 -8.56
N ALA A 177 4.43 9.01 -9.45
CA ALA A 177 4.99 8.14 -10.48
C ALA A 177 6.30 8.75 -11.00
N THR A 178 7.29 7.91 -11.28
CA THR A 178 8.50 8.29 -12.02
C THR A 178 8.21 8.33 -13.53
N ALA A 179 9.15 8.83 -14.34
CA ALA A 179 9.00 8.88 -15.80
C ALA A 179 8.71 7.49 -16.41
N ASP A 180 9.47 6.46 -16.00
CA ASP A 180 9.28 5.09 -16.49
C ASP A 180 7.90 4.53 -16.12
N VAL A 181 7.41 4.83 -14.91
CA VAL A 181 6.08 4.41 -14.47
C VAL A 181 4.98 5.12 -15.26
N ILE A 182 5.16 6.40 -15.61
CA ILE A 182 4.21 7.16 -16.42
C ILE A 182 4.07 6.54 -17.81
N GLU A 183 5.20 6.24 -18.46
CA GLU A 183 5.22 5.62 -19.78
C GLU A 183 4.57 4.23 -19.76
N ASP A 184 4.92 3.41 -18.76
CA ASP A 184 4.37 2.06 -18.61
C ASP A 184 2.86 2.07 -18.36
N ILE A 185 2.34 3.00 -17.53
CA ILE A 185 0.88 3.16 -17.33
C ILE A 185 0.18 3.46 -18.66
N CYS A 186 0.68 4.44 -19.42
CA CYS A 186 0.08 4.85 -20.69
C CYS A 186 0.09 3.70 -21.71
N ASN A 187 1.20 2.95 -21.78
CA ASN A 187 1.37 1.82 -22.68
C ASN A 187 0.44 0.66 -22.30
N LYS A 188 0.44 0.24 -21.03
CA LYS A 188 -0.39 -0.89 -20.54
C LYS A 188 -1.88 -0.58 -20.57
N LEU A 189 -2.28 0.68 -20.44
CA LEU A 189 -3.67 1.10 -20.63
C LEU A 189 -4.03 1.39 -22.08
N GLU A 190 -3.12 1.23 -23.04
CA GLU A 190 -3.37 1.48 -24.47
C GLU A 190 -3.96 2.88 -24.73
N PHE A 191 -3.35 3.91 -24.16
CA PHE A 191 -3.83 5.29 -24.29
C PHE A 191 -3.88 5.74 -25.76
N ARG A 192 -5.03 6.29 -26.18
CA ARG A 192 -5.26 6.85 -27.51
C ARG A 192 -5.26 8.37 -27.40
N ASN A 193 -4.27 9.04 -28.01
CA ASN A 193 -4.04 10.50 -27.86
C ASN A 193 -3.95 10.93 -26.38
N GLY A 194 -3.19 10.17 -25.58
CA GLY A 194 -3.09 10.36 -24.14
C GLY A 194 -2.51 11.72 -23.74
N LYS A 195 -3.23 12.49 -22.92
CA LYS A 195 -2.70 13.72 -22.30
C LYS A 195 -2.18 13.40 -20.89
N VAL A 196 -0.97 13.88 -20.57
CA VAL A 196 -0.37 13.72 -19.24
C VAL A 196 -0.35 15.07 -18.53
N PHE A 197 -1.05 15.16 -17.39
CA PHE A 197 -1.05 16.34 -16.54
C PHE A 197 -0.27 16.05 -15.26
N ARG A 198 0.73 16.87 -14.99
CA ARG A 198 1.58 16.74 -13.81
C ARG A 198 1.55 18.02 -12.98
N LYS A 199 1.04 17.91 -11.76
CA LYS A 199 1.26 18.96 -10.75
C LYS A 199 2.63 18.76 -10.14
N SER A 200 3.29 19.85 -9.77
CA SER A 200 4.48 19.76 -8.92
C SER A 200 4.16 18.95 -7.66
N PHE A 201 5.09 18.07 -7.29
CA PHE A 201 5.01 17.30 -6.07
C PHE A 201 5.34 18.15 -4.82
N GLU A 202 5.66 19.44 -4.98
CA GLU A 202 6.06 20.30 -3.86
C GLU A 202 4.95 20.46 -2.81
N ARG A 203 5.34 20.28 -1.54
CA ARG A 203 4.47 20.47 -0.36
C ARG A 203 5.04 21.55 0.54
N LYS A 204 4.75 22.82 0.20
CA LYS A 204 5.26 24.01 0.92
C LYS A 204 4.91 24.02 2.43
N ASN A 205 3.80 23.40 2.81
CA ASN A 205 3.35 23.32 4.20
C ASN A 205 3.94 22.12 4.97
N LEU A 206 4.61 21.19 4.30
CA LEU A 206 5.15 19.98 4.91
C LEU A 206 6.66 20.12 5.14
N VAL A 207 7.06 20.02 6.41
CA VAL A 207 8.46 20.07 6.81
C VAL A 207 9.02 18.66 6.88
N TYR A 208 9.96 18.35 6.00
CA TYR A 208 10.72 17.10 6.04
C TYR A 208 11.91 17.25 7.00
N ALA A 209 12.08 16.26 7.89
CA ALA A 209 13.23 16.18 8.78
C ALA A 209 13.71 14.74 8.88
N VAL A 210 15.00 14.51 8.67
CA VAL A 210 15.64 13.21 8.89
C VAL A 210 16.58 13.37 10.08
N ILE A 211 16.42 12.50 11.08
CA ILE A 211 17.15 12.60 12.34
C ILE A 211 17.87 11.28 12.57
N ASN A 212 19.20 11.34 12.58
CA ASN A 212 20.03 10.25 13.05
C ASN A 212 19.94 10.18 14.59
N GLU A 213 19.39 9.10 15.12
CA GLU A 213 19.05 8.98 16.54
C GLU A 213 19.10 7.52 16.98
N GLU A 214 19.97 7.23 17.96
CA GLU A 214 20.05 5.89 18.55
C GLU A 214 18.85 5.60 19.46
N ASN A 215 18.43 6.57 20.29
CA ASN A 215 17.26 6.42 21.15
C ASN A 215 15.98 6.95 20.49
N LYS A 216 15.55 6.25 19.43
CA LYS A 216 14.35 6.60 18.65
C LYS A 216 13.08 6.70 19.52
N LEU A 217 12.94 5.85 20.55
CA LEU A 217 11.78 5.86 21.43
C LEU A 217 11.66 7.17 22.22
N ASN A 218 12.77 7.63 22.80
CA ASN A 218 12.79 8.89 23.53
C ASN A 218 12.55 10.08 22.58
N ARG A 219 13.13 10.03 21.37
CA ARG A 219 12.92 11.05 20.34
C ARG A 219 11.45 11.11 19.90
N LEU A 220 10.80 9.96 19.70
CA LEU A 220 9.37 9.88 19.43
C LEU A 220 8.55 10.54 20.54
N LEU A 221 8.83 10.25 21.82
CA LEU A 221 8.15 10.90 22.94
C LEU A 221 8.29 12.43 22.90
N ASN A 222 9.50 12.92 22.62
CA ASN A 222 9.77 14.35 22.53
C ASN A 222 8.99 15.01 21.39
N ILE A 223 8.93 14.38 20.21
CA ILE A 223 8.12 14.85 19.08
C ILE A 223 6.64 14.89 19.47
N CYS A 224 6.14 13.79 20.03
CA CYS A 224 4.74 13.67 20.45
C CYS A 224 4.37 14.68 21.55
N ARG A 225 5.30 15.12 22.40
CA ARG A 225 5.03 16.15 23.42
C ARG A 225 5.07 17.56 22.84
N LYS A 226 5.98 17.84 21.90
CA LYS A 226 6.18 19.19 21.35
C LYS A 226 5.22 19.57 20.23
N VAL A 227 4.74 18.60 19.45
CA VAL A 227 3.88 18.87 18.29
C VAL A 227 2.42 18.52 18.61
N PRO A 228 1.54 19.50 18.87
CA PRO A 228 0.13 19.20 19.17
C PRO A 228 -0.63 18.67 17.94
N GLY A 229 -1.84 18.13 18.20
CA GLY A 229 -2.72 17.58 17.17
C GLY A 229 -2.48 16.10 16.86
N THR A 230 -3.20 15.58 15.86
CA THR A 230 -3.20 14.16 15.50
C THR A 230 -1.98 13.77 14.69
N GLY A 231 -1.47 12.55 14.91
CA GLY A 231 -0.31 12.06 14.18
C GLY A 231 -0.37 10.58 13.83
N ILE A 232 0.49 10.17 12.91
CA ILE A 232 0.68 8.79 12.48
C ILE A 232 2.13 8.39 12.79
N VAL A 233 2.33 7.17 13.29
CA VAL A 233 3.67 6.60 13.51
C VAL A 233 3.79 5.33 12.68
N TYR A 234 4.67 5.33 11.69
CA TYR A 234 4.94 4.18 10.84
C TYR A 234 6.06 3.30 11.40
N VAL A 235 5.80 1.99 11.42
CA VAL A 235 6.72 0.92 11.79
C VAL A 235 6.62 -0.23 10.80
N ARG A 236 7.68 -1.02 10.66
CA ARG A 236 7.78 -2.08 9.63
C ARG A 236 6.88 -3.29 9.92
N ASN A 237 6.74 -3.70 11.18
CA ASN A 237 6.06 -4.96 11.52
C ASN A 237 4.88 -4.78 12.50
N ARG A 238 3.95 -5.75 12.43
CA ARG A 238 2.70 -5.75 13.23
C ARG A 238 2.96 -5.72 14.73
N ARG A 239 3.98 -6.45 15.20
CA ARG A 239 4.35 -6.52 16.62
C ARG A 239 4.76 -5.13 17.15
N LYS A 240 5.64 -4.43 16.43
CA LYS A 240 6.09 -3.07 16.76
C LYS A 240 4.92 -2.08 16.82
N THR A 241 3.88 -2.23 16.00
CA THR A 241 2.73 -1.29 16.07
C THR A 241 2.11 -1.27 17.46
N LYS A 242 1.92 -2.46 18.04
CA LYS A 242 1.37 -2.65 19.38
C LYS A 242 2.34 -2.17 20.44
N GLU A 243 3.60 -2.63 20.40
CA GLU A 243 4.66 -2.25 21.36
C GLU A 243 4.82 -0.73 21.48
N ILE A 244 4.90 -0.02 20.35
CA ILE A 244 5.06 1.44 20.33
C ILE A 244 3.78 2.13 20.82
N SER A 245 2.59 1.64 20.46
CA SER A 245 1.34 2.22 20.95
C SER A 245 1.20 2.10 22.47
N GLU A 246 1.55 0.94 23.03
CA GLU A 246 1.53 0.67 24.48
C GLU A 246 2.57 1.53 25.20
N PHE A 247 3.76 1.68 24.62
CA PHE A 247 4.79 2.57 25.13
C PHE A 247 4.32 4.04 25.19
N LEU A 248 3.65 4.54 24.14
CA LEU A 248 3.08 5.89 24.13
C LEU A 248 2.00 6.05 25.20
N VAL A 249 1.09 5.07 25.33
CA VAL A 249 0.03 5.07 26.35
C VAL A 249 0.62 5.07 27.76
N LYS A 250 1.63 4.23 28.03
CA LYS A 250 2.35 4.20 29.31
C LYS A 250 2.99 5.55 29.66
N ASN A 251 3.37 6.32 28.64
CA ASN A 251 3.91 7.67 28.78
C ASN A 251 2.85 8.79 28.69
N LYS A 252 1.57 8.45 28.95
CA LYS A 252 0.42 9.38 28.99
C LYS A 252 0.11 10.06 27.65
N ILE A 253 0.41 9.41 26.53
CA ILE A 253 0.07 9.87 25.18
C ILE A 253 -1.04 8.98 24.63
N SER A 254 -2.18 9.58 24.25
CA SER A 254 -3.31 8.85 23.64
C SER A 254 -2.89 8.26 22.29
N ALA A 255 -2.73 6.94 22.24
CA ALA A 255 -2.33 6.21 21.05
C ALA A 255 -3.13 4.91 20.90
N ASP A 256 -3.23 4.42 19.67
CA ASP A 256 -3.70 3.06 19.35
C ASP A 256 -2.83 2.49 18.21
N TYR A 257 -3.01 1.21 17.87
CA TYR A 257 -2.27 0.52 16.82
C TYR A 257 -3.19 0.00 15.71
N TYR A 258 -2.66 -0.12 14.49
CA TYR A 258 -3.39 -0.63 13.33
C TYR A 258 -2.48 -1.47 12.45
N HIS A 259 -2.95 -2.62 11.99
CA HIS A 259 -2.27 -3.44 10.98
C HIS A 259 -3.22 -4.42 10.29
N ALA A 260 -2.80 -4.98 9.16
CA ALA A 260 -3.62 -5.91 8.36
C ALA A 260 -4.03 -7.20 9.09
N GLY A 261 -3.29 -7.63 10.13
CA GLY A 261 -3.64 -8.81 10.94
C GLY A 261 -4.78 -8.62 11.96
N LEU A 262 -5.35 -7.42 12.08
CA LEU A 262 -6.54 -7.18 12.89
C LEU A 262 -7.79 -7.62 12.13
N ASP A 263 -8.80 -8.13 12.83
CA ASP A 263 -10.08 -8.43 12.19
C ASP A 263 -10.73 -7.15 11.62
N PRO A 264 -11.52 -7.26 10.53
CA PRO A 264 -12.07 -6.09 9.84
C PRO A 264 -12.86 -5.15 10.75
N LYS A 265 -13.65 -5.68 11.67
CA LYS A 265 -14.50 -4.88 12.57
C LYS A 265 -13.63 -4.06 13.54
N THR A 266 -12.59 -4.67 14.11
CA THR A 266 -11.64 -3.96 14.98
C THR A 266 -10.87 -2.90 14.21
N ARG A 267 -10.46 -3.16 12.96
CA ARG A 267 -9.81 -2.15 12.11
C ARG A 267 -10.69 -0.94 11.89
N ASP A 268 -11.95 -1.15 11.51
CA ASP A 268 -12.92 -0.09 11.25
C ASP A 268 -13.15 0.76 12.50
N ASN A 269 -13.37 0.12 13.65
CA ASN A 269 -13.57 0.82 14.94
C ASN A 269 -12.36 1.69 15.33
N LYS A 270 -11.14 1.16 15.17
CA LYS A 270 -9.91 1.89 15.51
C LYS A 270 -9.66 3.07 14.56
N GLN A 271 -9.88 2.85 13.26
CA GLN A 271 -9.79 3.91 12.25
C GLN A 271 -10.81 5.01 12.55
N GLU A 272 -12.07 4.67 12.82
CA GLU A 272 -13.11 5.63 13.15
C GLU A 272 -12.78 6.42 14.43
N ALA A 273 -12.29 5.75 15.48
CA ALA A 273 -11.89 6.42 16.72
C ALA A 273 -10.76 7.44 16.51
N TRP A 274 -9.80 7.15 15.62
CA TRP A 274 -8.74 8.10 15.27
C TRP A 274 -9.24 9.24 14.38
N ILE A 275 -10.10 8.95 13.40
CA ILE A 275 -10.74 9.97 12.54
C ILE A 275 -11.52 10.98 13.38
N GLN A 276 -12.31 10.47 14.35
CA GLN A 276 -13.10 11.24 15.32
C GLN A 276 -12.27 11.85 16.46
N GLU A 277 -10.93 11.75 16.41
CA GLU A 277 -10.00 12.34 17.39
C GLU A 277 -10.14 11.81 18.83
N LYS A 278 -10.83 10.68 19.03
CA LYS A 278 -10.84 9.94 20.31
C LYS A 278 -9.46 9.38 20.64
N ARG A 279 -8.65 9.10 19.62
CA ARG A 279 -7.24 8.72 19.72
C ARG A 279 -6.41 9.75 18.97
N ARG A 280 -5.36 10.25 19.63
CA ARG A 280 -4.50 11.29 19.04
C ARG A 280 -3.52 10.68 18.03
N ILE A 281 -2.91 9.56 18.38
CA ILE A 281 -1.89 8.90 17.57
C ILE A 281 -2.38 7.53 17.13
N ILE A 282 -2.06 7.17 15.90
CA ILE A 282 -2.22 5.82 15.40
C ILE A 282 -0.86 5.30 14.94
N VAL A 283 -0.45 4.17 15.51
CA VAL A 283 0.79 3.49 15.15
C VAL A 283 0.45 2.40 14.14
N SER A 284 1.13 2.35 13.00
CA SER A 284 0.79 1.37 11.97
C SER A 284 1.93 0.94 11.06
N THR A 285 1.72 -0.17 10.37
CA THR A 285 2.45 -0.48 9.14
C THR A 285 1.88 0.34 7.98
N ASN A 286 2.43 0.16 6.77
CA ASN A 286 1.87 0.71 5.52
C ASN A 286 0.37 0.40 5.30
N ALA A 287 -0.21 -0.57 6.03
CA ALA A 287 -1.62 -0.94 5.97
C ALA A 287 -2.56 0.20 6.42
N PHE A 288 -2.12 1.09 7.31
CA PHE A 288 -2.88 2.31 7.64
C PHE A 288 -2.41 3.43 6.73
N GLY A 289 -3.08 3.56 5.59
CA GLY A 289 -2.64 4.56 4.65
C GLY A 289 -3.60 4.76 3.53
N MET A 290 -3.50 3.93 2.49
CA MET A 290 -4.22 4.19 1.25
C MET A 290 -5.74 4.30 1.53
N GLY A 291 -6.33 5.43 1.17
CA GLY A 291 -7.76 5.72 1.37
C GLY A 291 -8.18 6.48 2.64
N ILE A 292 -7.30 6.69 3.62
CA ILE A 292 -7.63 7.55 4.76
C ILE A 292 -7.56 9.02 4.33
N ASP A 293 -8.64 9.76 4.57
CA ASP A 293 -8.76 11.19 4.27
C ASP A 293 -9.07 12.01 5.52
N LYS A 294 -8.06 12.18 6.38
CA LYS A 294 -8.10 13.10 7.52
C LYS A 294 -7.30 14.37 7.17
N PRO A 295 -7.94 15.55 7.07
CA PRO A 295 -7.27 16.76 6.57
C PRO A 295 -6.21 17.31 7.54
N ASN A 296 -6.43 17.14 8.85
CA ASN A 296 -5.72 17.85 9.91
C ASN A 296 -4.62 17.04 10.63
N VAL A 297 -3.97 16.11 9.93
CA VAL A 297 -2.81 15.38 10.47
C VAL A 297 -1.60 16.32 10.60
N ARG A 298 -1.03 16.44 11.80
CA ARG A 298 0.03 17.41 12.12
C ARG A 298 1.44 16.85 12.02
N PHE A 299 1.59 15.55 12.26
CA PHE A 299 2.88 14.91 12.07
C PHE A 299 2.74 13.45 11.62
N VAL A 300 3.72 13.02 10.85
CA VAL A 300 3.98 11.62 10.49
C VAL A 300 5.39 11.32 10.96
N VAL A 301 5.57 10.24 11.74
CA VAL A 301 6.90 9.78 12.17
C VAL A 301 7.16 8.40 11.59
N HIS A 302 8.29 8.23 10.92
CA HIS A 302 8.81 6.94 10.50
C HIS A 302 9.85 6.46 11.50
N MET A 303 9.58 5.33 12.18
CA MET A 303 10.49 4.71 13.13
C MET A 303 11.48 3.75 12.46
N ASP A 304 11.12 3.25 11.28
CA ASP A 304 11.90 2.35 10.44
C ASP A 304 12.00 2.97 9.04
N LEU A 305 13.09 2.68 8.32
CA LEU A 305 13.26 3.17 6.95
C LEU A 305 12.19 2.57 6.01
N PRO A 306 11.46 3.41 5.25
CA PRO A 306 10.67 2.96 4.10
C PRO A 306 11.53 2.25 3.06
N GLU A 307 10.92 1.37 2.27
CA GLU A 307 11.62 0.60 1.23
C GLU A 307 11.88 1.40 -0.06
N SER A 308 11.33 2.61 -0.15
CA SER A 308 11.45 3.47 -1.32
C SER A 308 11.05 4.93 -1.03
N PRO A 309 11.58 5.91 -1.79
CA PRO A 309 11.13 7.30 -1.71
C PRO A 309 9.63 7.47 -2.03
N GLU A 310 9.04 6.63 -2.88
CA GLU A 310 7.61 6.62 -3.18
C GLU A 310 6.76 6.32 -1.95
N ALA A 311 7.10 5.23 -1.25
CA ALA A 311 6.41 4.86 -0.02
C ALA A 311 6.54 5.97 1.03
N TYR A 312 7.77 6.48 1.23
CA TYR A 312 8.01 7.59 2.16
C TYR A 312 7.19 8.82 1.80
N PHE A 313 7.21 9.25 0.53
CA PHE A 313 6.51 10.44 0.07
C PHE A 313 4.99 10.31 0.23
N GLN A 314 4.42 9.15 -0.12
CA GLN A 314 2.99 8.89 0.03
C GLN A 314 2.58 8.91 1.52
N GLU A 315 3.36 8.28 2.38
CA GLU A 315 3.12 8.20 3.82
C GLU A 315 3.29 9.56 4.51
N ALA A 316 4.37 10.28 4.21
CA ALA A 316 4.64 11.63 4.69
C ALA A 316 3.56 12.63 4.23
N GLY A 317 3.10 12.52 2.97
CA GLY A 317 2.08 13.37 2.37
C GLY A 317 0.68 13.27 3.00
N ARG A 318 0.49 12.37 3.96
CA ARG A 318 -0.72 12.30 4.80
C ARG A 318 -0.84 13.46 5.76
N ALA A 319 0.29 14.04 6.15
CA ALA A 319 0.34 15.22 7.00
C ALA A 319 -0.04 16.49 6.22
N GLY A 320 -0.78 17.39 6.87
CA GLY A 320 -1.05 18.73 6.35
C GLY A 320 -1.88 18.77 5.06
N ARG A 321 -2.91 17.94 4.93
CA ARG A 321 -3.82 18.00 3.76
C ARG A 321 -4.73 19.24 3.78
N ASP A 322 -4.91 19.84 4.94
CA ASP A 322 -5.53 21.16 5.14
C ASP A 322 -4.59 22.34 4.81
N GLU A 323 -3.44 22.07 4.17
CA GLU A 323 -2.41 23.06 3.78
C GLU A 323 -1.78 23.83 4.96
N LYS A 324 -2.11 23.44 6.20
CA LYS A 324 -1.46 23.98 7.40
C LYS A 324 -0.13 23.29 7.64
N LYS A 325 0.76 23.97 8.38
CA LYS A 325 2.09 23.46 8.72
C LYS A 325 2.00 22.07 9.36
N ALA A 326 2.78 21.14 8.84
CA ALA A 326 2.87 19.78 9.34
C ALA A 326 4.29 19.23 9.20
N TYR A 327 4.60 18.13 9.89
CA TYR A 327 5.97 17.59 9.98
C TYR A 327 6.02 16.13 9.54
N ALA A 328 6.92 15.80 8.61
CA ALA A 328 7.28 14.44 8.27
C ALA A 328 8.68 14.16 8.83
N VAL A 329 8.74 13.37 9.89
CA VAL A 329 9.98 13.08 10.62
C VAL A 329 10.38 11.64 10.38
N LEU A 330 11.57 11.43 9.83
CA LEU A 330 12.17 10.12 9.70
C LEU A 330 13.25 9.95 10.77
N LEU A 331 13.09 8.97 11.65
CA LEU A 331 14.10 8.59 12.64
C LEU A 331 14.88 7.39 12.10
N PHE A 332 16.20 7.52 11.99
CA PHE A 332 17.05 6.43 11.56
C PHE A 332 18.34 6.35 12.39
N ASN A 333 19.01 5.22 12.32
CA ASN A 333 20.38 5.02 12.75
C ASN A 333 21.09 4.10 11.74
N LYS A 334 22.38 3.84 11.95
CA LYS A 334 23.17 3.03 11.02
C LYS A 334 22.68 1.58 10.92
N SER A 335 22.06 1.03 11.96
CA SER A 335 21.51 -0.34 11.88
C SER A 335 20.34 -0.44 10.89
N ASP A 336 19.57 0.63 10.68
CA ASP A 336 18.43 0.54 9.76
C ASP A 336 18.85 0.40 8.29
N THR A 337 19.97 1.01 7.89
CA THR A 337 20.47 0.90 6.51
C THR A 337 21.00 -0.51 6.25
N ILE A 338 21.71 -1.08 7.23
CA ILE A 338 22.15 -2.49 7.22
C ILE A 338 20.94 -3.44 7.17
N ASP A 339 19.93 -3.19 8.00
CA ASP A 339 18.69 -3.96 8.00
C ASP A 339 18.01 -3.89 6.63
N LEU A 340 17.92 -2.70 6.04
CA LEU A 340 17.30 -2.49 4.72
C LEU A 340 18.00 -3.30 3.62
N ASP A 341 19.34 -3.31 3.59
CA ASP A 341 20.14 -4.12 2.67
C ASP A 341 19.93 -5.63 2.93
N HIS A 342 19.88 -6.03 4.20
CA HIS A 342 19.64 -7.43 4.57
C HIS A 342 18.26 -7.92 4.11
N PHE A 343 17.19 -7.16 4.38
CA PHE A 343 15.84 -7.52 3.94
C PHE A 343 15.70 -7.52 2.43
N TYR A 344 16.41 -6.63 1.73
CA TYR A 344 16.47 -6.64 0.26
C TYR A 344 17.01 -7.96 -0.28
N GLU A 345 18.15 -8.43 0.25
CA GLU A 345 18.72 -9.70 -0.20
C GLU A 345 17.81 -10.89 0.13
N LEU A 346 17.18 -10.91 1.30
CA LEU A 346 16.23 -11.97 1.64
C LEU A 346 14.92 -11.92 0.81
N SER A 347 14.57 -10.75 0.26
CA SER A 347 13.41 -10.57 -0.62
C SER A 347 13.64 -11.12 -2.02
N TYR A 348 14.89 -11.25 -2.44
CA TYR A 348 15.30 -11.77 -3.74
C TYR A 348 16.31 -12.92 -3.57
N PRO A 349 15.85 -14.09 -3.06
CA PRO A 349 16.71 -15.24 -2.84
C PRO A 349 17.33 -15.74 -4.14
N PRO A 350 18.54 -16.31 -4.11
CA PRO A 350 19.20 -16.84 -5.30
C PRO A 350 18.32 -17.80 -6.11
N LEU A 351 18.44 -17.78 -7.44
CA LEU A 351 17.63 -18.61 -8.33
C LEU A 351 17.67 -20.10 -7.94
N ASP A 352 18.85 -20.63 -7.60
CA ASP A 352 18.99 -22.03 -7.17
C ASP A 352 18.22 -22.32 -5.89
N PHE A 353 18.11 -21.35 -4.97
CA PHE A 353 17.30 -21.51 -3.77
C PHE A 353 15.81 -21.54 -4.09
N ILE A 354 15.34 -20.70 -5.01
CA ILE A 354 13.95 -20.71 -5.47
C ILE A 354 13.60 -22.08 -6.08
N LYS A 355 14.48 -22.60 -6.94
CA LYS A 355 14.33 -23.94 -7.53
C LYS A 355 14.32 -25.04 -6.45
N LYS A 356 15.19 -24.91 -5.43
CA LYS A 356 15.24 -25.82 -4.29
C LYS A 356 13.94 -25.81 -3.49
N VAL A 357 13.35 -24.63 -3.24
CA VAL A 357 12.05 -24.49 -2.55
C VAL A 357 10.93 -25.13 -3.35
N TYR A 358 10.87 -24.92 -4.67
CA TYR A 358 9.87 -25.57 -5.52
C TYR A 358 9.98 -27.11 -5.49
N ASN A 359 11.21 -27.63 -5.57
CA ASN A 359 11.43 -29.07 -5.47
C ASN A 359 11.04 -29.62 -4.08
N ALA A 360 11.38 -28.89 -3.02
CA ALA A 360 11.01 -29.23 -1.66
C ALA A 360 9.48 -29.23 -1.47
N LEU A 361 8.74 -28.29 -2.06
CA LEU A 361 7.28 -28.32 -2.06
C LEU A 361 6.73 -29.60 -2.71
N GLY A 362 7.24 -29.96 -3.89
CA GLY A 362 6.84 -31.19 -4.57
C GLY A 362 7.11 -32.43 -3.72
N ASN A 363 8.24 -32.47 -3.00
CA ASN A 363 8.58 -33.57 -2.09
C ASN A 363 7.69 -33.58 -0.83
N TYR A 364 7.42 -32.41 -0.26
CA TYR A 364 6.58 -32.24 0.93
C TYR A 364 5.16 -32.79 0.69
N PHE A 365 4.61 -32.57 -0.49
CA PHE A 365 3.31 -33.08 -0.91
C PHE A 365 3.34 -34.40 -1.67
N GLN A 366 4.51 -35.04 -1.75
CA GLN A 366 4.72 -36.34 -2.40
C GLN A 366 4.19 -36.40 -3.85
N LEU A 367 4.39 -35.31 -4.61
CA LEU A 367 3.93 -35.20 -6.00
C LEU A 367 4.94 -35.80 -6.96
N ALA A 368 4.51 -36.66 -7.88
CA ALA A 368 5.33 -37.08 -9.01
C ALA A 368 5.50 -35.94 -10.04
N ILE A 369 6.56 -35.99 -10.85
CA ILE A 369 6.76 -35.09 -12.00
C ILE A 369 5.55 -35.18 -12.93
N ASN A 370 5.14 -34.06 -13.53
CA ASN A 370 3.95 -33.87 -14.36
C ASN A 370 2.60 -34.12 -13.68
N SER A 371 2.58 -34.37 -12.36
CA SER A 371 1.37 -34.54 -11.57
C SER A 371 1.06 -33.30 -10.71
N GLY A 372 -0.14 -33.21 -10.16
CA GLY A 372 -0.48 -32.16 -9.20
C GLY A 372 -1.11 -30.91 -9.79
N LYS A 373 -1.29 -30.82 -11.11
CA LYS A 373 -2.03 -29.70 -11.74
C LYS A 373 -3.41 -29.51 -11.08
N ASP A 374 -3.72 -28.27 -10.74
CA ASP A 374 -4.92 -27.80 -10.06
C ASP A 374 -5.18 -28.43 -8.67
N LYS A 375 -4.23 -29.22 -8.14
CA LYS A 375 -4.33 -29.78 -6.79
C LYS A 375 -3.92 -28.73 -5.77
N SER A 376 -4.72 -28.61 -4.73
CA SER A 376 -4.50 -27.71 -3.60
C SER A 376 -4.17 -28.52 -2.35
N PHE A 377 -3.19 -28.05 -1.60
CA PHE A 377 -2.70 -28.69 -0.39
C PHE A 377 -2.67 -27.70 0.76
N ASP A 378 -3.03 -28.18 1.95
CA ASP A 378 -2.90 -27.39 3.17
C ASP A 378 -1.42 -27.15 3.45
N PHE A 379 -1.06 -25.90 3.68
CA PHE A 379 0.31 -25.46 3.75
C PHE A 379 0.56 -24.56 4.96
N VAL A 380 1.18 -25.16 5.96
CA VAL A 380 1.66 -24.44 7.13
C VAL A 380 3.14 -24.08 6.90
N LEU A 381 3.41 -22.81 6.59
CA LEU A 381 4.75 -22.33 6.27
C LEU A 381 5.79 -22.66 7.35
N SER A 382 5.42 -22.57 8.63
CA SER A 382 6.33 -22.91 9.74
C SER A 382 6.79 -24.36 9.69
N ASP A 383 5.89 -25.27 9.34
CA ASP A 383 6.12 -26.70 9.42
C ASP A 383 6.98 -27.14 8.24
N PHE A 384 6.69 -26.60 7.05
CA PHE A 384 7.53 -26.75 5.86
C PHE A 384 8.95 -26.25 6.10
N CYS A 385 9.11 -25.04 6.65
CA CYS A 385 10.42 -24.47 6.94
C CYS A 385 11.20 -25.31 7.97
N ASN A 386 10.54 -25.81 9.01
CA ASN A 386 11.17 -26.68 10.01
C ASN A 386 11.61 -28.02 9.41
N HIS A 387 10.78 -28.61 8.55
CA HIS A 387 11.08 -29.90 7.90
C HIS A 387 12.32 -29.83 7.00
N PHE A 388 12.47 -28.77 6.22
CA PHE A 388 13.60 -28.59 5.31
C PHE A 388 14.73 -27.71 5.87
N GLN A 389 14.63 -27.27 7.13
CA GLN A 389 15.57 -26.36 7.78
C GLN A 389 15.83 -25.07 6.99
N PHE A 390 14.76 -24.48 6.46
CA PHE A 390 14.83 -23.23 5.70
C PHE A 390 14.46 -22.02 6.56
N ASP A 391 15.08 -20.87 6.26
CA ASP A 391 14.64 -19.60 6.81
C ASP A 391 13.22 -19.24 6.30
N ARG A 392 12.35 -18.84 7.24
CA ARG A 392 10.93 -18.61 6.97
C ARG A 392 10.69 -17.46 6.00
N PHE A 393 11.43 -16.36 6.16
CA PHE A 393 11.23 -15.17 5.36
C PHE A 393 11.72 -15.40 3.91
N THR A 394 12.87 -16.04 3.76
CA THR A 394 13.45 -16.40 2.46
C THR A 394 12.55 -17.37 1.68
N VAL A 395 11.98 -18.39 2.35
CA VAL A 395 11.02 -19.30 1.72
C VAL A 395 9.77 -18.56 1.28
N PHE A 396 9.20 -17.71 2.14
CA PHE A 396 8.03 -16.93 1.78
C PHE A 396 8.25 -16.11 0.49
N ASN A 397 9.40 -15.45 0.35
CA ASN A 397 9.73 -14.70 -0.86
C ASN A 397 9.95 -15.60 -2.08
N ALA A 398 10.61 -16.75 -1.91
CA ALA A 398 10.74 -17.74 -2.98
C ALA A 398 9.37 -18.25 -3.48
N LEU A 399 8.45 -18.55 -2.56
CA LEU A 399 7.09 -18.95 -2.90
C LEU A 399 6.33 -17.84 -3.63
N LYS A 400 6.53 -16.57 -3.24
CA LYS A 400 5.92 -15.42 -3.94
C LYS A 400 6.48 -15.20 -5.35
N ILE A 401 7.74 -15.53 -5.60
CA ILE A 401 8.31 -15.50 -6.95
C ILE A 401 7.73 -16.64 -7.79
N LEU A 402 7.67 -17.86 -7.24
CA LEU A 402 7.04 -19.02 -7.90
C LEU A 402 5.56 -18.79 -8.22
N GLU A 403 4.85 -18.06 -7.35
CA GLU A 403 3.47 -17.64 -7.58
C GLU A 403 3.33 -16.67 -8.75
N LYS A 404 4.24 -15.69 -8.86
CA LYS A 404 4.25 -14.72 -9.98
C LYS A 404 4.57 -15.36 -11.32
N GLU A 405 5.43 -16.38 -11.32
CA GLU A 405 5.73 -17.20 -12.50
C GLU A 405 4.58 -18.15 -12.89
N GLY A 406 3.57 -18.29 -12.03
CA GLY A 406 2.41 -19.15 -12.30
C GLY A 406 2.68 -20.65 -12.11
N TYR A 407 3.72 -21.02 -11.36
CA TYR A 407 3.95 -22.43 -10.99
C TYR A 407 3.01 -22.87 -9.86
N ILE A 408 2.78 -21.98 -8.90
CA ILE A 408 1.94 -22.22 -7.75
C ILE A 408 1.00 -21.03 -7.52
N PHE A 409 0.00 -21.21 -6.67
CA PHE A 409 -0.84 -20.15 -6.14
C PHE A 409 -0.92 -20.33 -4.64
N LEU A 410 -0.67 -19.26 -3.88
CA LEU A 410 -0.79 -19.24 -2.44
C LEU A 410 -2.11 -18.59 -2.08
N SER A 411 -3.06 -19.39 -1.60
CA SER A 411 -4.22 -18.78 -0.98
C SER A 411 -3.76 -18.11 0.32
N GLU A 412 -4.18 -16.85 0.51
CA GLU A 412 -4.20 -16.32 1.86
C GLU A 412 -5.13 -17.21 2.71
N ALA A 413 -4.98 -17.19 4.03
CA ALA A 413 -5.98 -17.74 4.95
C ALA A 413 -7.28 -16.91 4.87
N LEU A 414 -7.86 -16.80 3.67
CA LEU A 414 -9.25 -16.52 3.47
C LEU A 414 -9.98 -17.61 4.22
N VAL A 415 -10.87 -17.16 5.09
CA VAL A 415 -11.83 -18.01 5.77
C VAL A 415 -12.55 -18.84 4.72
N ASN A 416 -12.06 -20.04 4.45
CA ASN A 416 -12.81 -21.03 3.68
C ASN A 416 -13.92 -21.46 4.63
N PRO A 417 -15.17 -21.02 4.41
CA PRO A 417 -16.25 -21.40 5.31
C PRO A 417 -16.36 -22.92 5.24
N SER A 418 -16.66 -23.53 6.38
CA SER A 418 -16.92 -24.96 6.45
C SER A 418 -18.02 -25.28 5.44
N ARG A 419 -17.94 -26.43 4.77
CA ARG A 419 -18.91 -26.84 3.77
C ARG A 419 -19.31 -28.28 3.99
N MET A 420 -20.55 -28.61 3.66
CA MET A 420 -21.04 -29.97 3.77
C MET A 420 -22.01 -30.33 2.64
N ILE A 421 -22.08 -31.61 2.33
CA ILE A 421 -23.13 -32.23 1.54
C ILE A 421 -23.63 -33.47 2.31
N ILE A 422 -24.91 -33.79 2.24
CA ILE A 422 -25.51 -34.99 2.79
C ILE A 422 -25.36 -36.09 1.74
N LEU A 423 -24.79 -37.22 2.17
CA LEU A 423 -24.53 -38.36 1.29
C LEU A 423 -25.74 -39.30 1.18
N LEU A 424 -26.61 -39.28 2.20
CA LEU A 424 -27.85 -40.07 2.22
C LEU A 424 -28.96 -39.38 1.43
N ASN A 425 -29.82 -40.17 0.79
CA ASN A 425 -31.10 -39.65 0.29
C ASN A 425 -32.05 -39.32 1.46
N LYS A 426 -33.20 -38.72 1.16
CA LYS A 426 -34.17 -38.29 2.19
C LYS A 426 -34.73 -39.44 3.05
N GLU A 427 -34.96 -40.60 2.44
CA GLU A 427 -35.54 -41.77 3.14
C GLU A 427 -34.53 -42.39 4.11
N ASP A 428 -33.28 -42.55 3.65
CA ASP A 428 -32.19 -43.11 4.46
C ASP A 428 -31.76 -42.14 5.57
N LEU A 429 -31.79 -40.83 5.32
CA LEU A 429 -31.56 -39.84 6.37
C LEU A 429 -32.66 -39.90 7.45
N TYR A 430 -33.92 -40.13 7.06
CA TYR A 430 -35.01 -40.29 8.02
C TYR A 430 -34.81 -41.56 8.88
N ARG A 431 -34.47 -42.70 8.26
CA ARG A 431 -34.14 -43.94 8.97
C ARG A 431 -32.96 -43.76 9.92
N PHE A 432 -31.92 -43.05 9.48
CA PHE A 432 -30.76 -42.73 10.29
C PHE A 432 -31.14 -41.94 11.55
N VAL A 433 -31.99 -40.92 11.40
CA VAL A 433 -32.47 -40.08 12.50
C VAL A 433 -33.30 -40.87 13.51
N VAL A 434 -34.17 -41.78 13.03
CA VAL A 434 -34.96 -42.67 13.91
C VAL A 434 -34.04 -43.62 14.70
N ALA A 435 -33.01 -44.17 14.06
CA ALA A 435 -32.05 -45.06 14.70
C ALA A 435 -31.08 -44.32 15.64
N ASN A 436 -30.86 -43.01 15.44
CA ASN A 436 -29.92 -42.20 16.22
C ASN A 436 -30.58 -40.88 16.70
N PRO A 437 -31.47 -40.92 17.71
CA PRO A 437 -32.22 -39.76 18.18
C PRO A 437 -31.36 -38.57 18.63
N ASN A 438 -30.13 -38.84 19.07
CA ASN A 438 -29.17 -37.83 19.52
C ASN A 438 -28.75 -36.83 18.42
N TYR A 439 -28.90 -37.18 17.13
CA TYR A 439 -28.58 -36.29 16.01
C TYR A 439 -29.82 -35.57 15.43
N ASP A 440 -31.04 -35.93 15.86
CA ASP A 440 -32.29 -35.44 15.28
C ASP A 440 -32.38 -33.90 15.32
N GLN A 441 -32.20 -33.32 16.49
CA GLN A 441 -32.26 -31.86 16.67
C GLN A 441 -31.16 -31.14 15.87
N PHE A 442 -29.96 -31.69 15.83
CA PHE A 442 -28.82 -31.12 15.12
C PHE A 442 -29.03 -31.10 13.60
N LEU A 443 -29.44 -32.25 13.03
CA LEU A 443 -29.73 -32.39 11.60
C LEU A 443 -30.95 -31.56 11.19
N LYS A 444 -32.00 -31.48 12.01
CA LYS A 444 -33.16 -30.60 11.75
C LYS A 444 -32.76 -29.12 11.70
N VAL A 445 -31.87 -28.67 12.59
CA VAL A 445 -31.37 -27.28 12.56
C VAL A 445 -30.58 -27.02 11.28
N ILE A 446 -29.71 -27.96 10.86
CA ILE A 446 -28.95 -27.84 9.61
C ILE A 446 -29.88 -27.81 8.40
N LEU A 447 -30.81 -28.75 8.28
CA LEU A 447 -31.76 -28.83 7.16
C LEU A 447 -32.69 -27.62 7.05
N ARG A 448 -32.97 -26.93 8.17
CA ARG A 448 -33.75 -25.68 8.19
C ARG A 448 -32.91 -24.44 7.91
N SER A 449 -31.60 -24.50 8.13
CA SER A 449 -30.71 -23.34 8.02
C SER A 449 -30.00 -23.26 6.68
N TYR A 450 -29.84 -24.39 5.98
CA TYR A 450 -29.08 -24.47 4.74
C TYR A 450 -29.84 -25.24 3.66
N SER A 451 -29.97 -24.63 2.47
CA SER A 451 -30.59 -25.24 1.27
C SER A 451 -29.52 -25.85 0.35
N GLY A 452 -29.88 -26.87 -0.44
CA GLY A 452 -28.95 -27.47 -1.43
C GLY A 452 -28.07 -28.60 -0.88
N LEU A 453 -28.23 -28.96 0.40
CA LEU A 453 -27.41 -29.95 1.10
C LEU A 453 -27.41 -31.35 0.48
N PHE A 454 -28.38 -31.73 -0.35
CA PHE A 454 -28.44 -33.06 -0.98
C PHE A 454 -27.86 -33.11 -2.40
N THR A 455 -27.53 -31.96 -2.98
CA THR A 455 -27.16 -31.84 -4.39
C THR A 455 -25.75 -31.31 -4.58
N GLU A 456 -25.27 -30.46 -3.67
CA GLU A 456 -23.96 -29.83 -3.78
C GLU A 456 -23.34 -29.52 -2.41
N PHE A 457 -22.03 -29.25 -2.41
CA PHE A 457 -21.35 -28.74 -1.22
C PHE A 457 -21.88 -27.36 -0.84
N THR A 458 -22.66 -27.32 0.23
CA THR A 458 -23.27 -26.11 0.76
C THR A 458 -22.37 -25.52 1.84
N LYS A 459 -22.13 -24.20 1.77
CA LYS A 459 -21.38 -23.48 2.80
C LYS A 459 -22.20 -23.40 4.09
N ILE A 460 -21.58 -23.69 5.22
CA ILE A 460 -22.19 -23.65 6.55
C ILE A 460 -21.40 -22.75 7.49
N ASP A 461 -22.10 -22.10 8.41
CA ASP A 461 -21.52 -21.33 9.52
C ASP A 461 -21.64 -22.13 10.82
N GLU A 462 -20.50 -22.62 11.32
CA GLU A 462 -20.43 -23.40 12.56
C GLU A 462 -20.86 -22.60 13.79
N ASN A 463 -20.63 -21.27 13.81
CA ASN A 463 -21.05 -20.41 14.92
C ASN A 463 -22.58 -20.25 14.91
N GLU A 464 -23.18 -20.09 13.73
CA GLU A 464 -24.64 -20.02 13.62
C GLU A 464 -25.29 -21.35 14.05
N ILE A 465 -24.69 -22.48 13.65
CA ILE A 465 -25.14 -23.80 14.10
C ILE A 465 -24.99 -23.92 15.63
N ALA A 466 -23.87 -23.48 16.20
CA ALA A 466 -23.63 -23.50 17.64
C ALA A 466 -24.70 -22.71 18.41
N VAL A 467 -24.99 -21.48 17.97
CA VAL A 467 -26.03 -20.62 18.57
C VAL A 467 -27.41 -21.27 18.48
N ARG A 468 -27.81 -21.78 17.30
CA ARG A 468 -29.14 -22.36 17.07
C ARG A 468 -29.33 -23.72 17.76
N THR A 469 -28.26 -24.50 17.91
CA THR A 469 -28.28 -25.80 18.59
C THR A 469 -28.00 -25.68 20.10
N ARG A 470 -27.63 -24.49 20.59
CA ARG A 470 -27.16 -24.24 21.96
C ARG A 470 -25.95 -25.11 22.34
N LEU A 471 -25.08 -25.38 21.36
CA LEU A 471 -23.81 -26.06 21.53
C LEU A 471 -22.66 -25.06 21.47
N ASN A 472 -21.46 -25.47 21.89
CA ASN A 472 -20.24 -24.71 21.63
C ASN A 472 -19.60 -25.18 20.31
N ASP A 473 -18.73 -24.35 19.74
CA ASP A 473 -18.10 -24.60 18.43
C ASP A 473 -17.40 -25.97 18.38
N GLU A 474 -16.69 -26.34 19.45
CA GLU A 474 -15.98 -27.63 19.54
C GLU A 474 -16.94 -28.84 19.43
N LYS A 475 -18.10 -28.79 20.10
CA LYS A 475 -19.14 -29.84 20.00
C LYS A 475 -19.80 -29.86 18.62
N VAL A 476 -19.97 -28.71 17.97
CA VAL A 476 -20.51 -28.65 16.59
C VAL A 476 -19.54 -29.33 15.63
N SER A 477 -18.26 -28.95 15.65
CA SER A 477 -17.24 -29.56 14.78
C SER A 477 -17.12 -31.08 15.02
N LYS A 478 -17.16 -31.51 16.29
CA LYS A 478 -17.10 -32.95 16.65
C LYS A 478 -18.31 -33.72 16.14
N THR A 479 -19.52 -33.15 16.26
CA THR A 479 -20.76 -33.75 15.75
C THR A 479 -20.72 -33.91 14.23
N LEU A 480 -20.26 -32.87 13.51
CA LEU A 480 -20.10 -32.92 12.05
C LEU A 480 -19.06 -33.96 11.61
N TRP A 481 -17.94 -34.08 12.34
CA TRP A 481 -16.94 -35.13 12.10
C TRP A 481 -17.48 -36.54 12.36
N ASN A 482 -18.29 -36.73 13.39
CA ASN A 482 -18.92 -38.03 13.66
C ASN A 482 -19.88 -38.43 12.52
N LEU A 483 -20.77 -37.51 12.12
CA LEU A 483 -21.66 -37.72 10.98
C LEU A 483 -20.89 -38.00 9.68
N HIS A 484 -19.72 -37.36 9.52
CA HIS A 484 -18.83 -37.60 8.40
C HIS A 484 -18.23 -39.01 8.40
N ARG A 485 -17.72 -39.46 9.55
CA ARG A 485 -17.19 -40.82 9.72
C ARG A 485 -18.26 -41.91 9.55
N MET A 486 -19.53 -41.58 9.82
CA MET A 486 -20.67 -42.47 9.61
C MET A 486 -21.20 -42.43 8.16
N ASN A 487 -20.53 -41.72 7.24
CA ASN A 487 -20.95 -41.52 5.86
C ASN A 487 -22.37 -40.92 5.71
N VAL A 488 -22.84 -40.18 6.70
CA VAL A 488 -24.12 -39.47 6.63
C VAL A 488 -23.96 -38.17 5.86
N VAL A 489 -22.83 -37.49 6.09
CA VAL A 489 -22.47 -36.22 5.45
C VAL A 489 -21.02 -36.28 4.96
N HIS A 490 -20.69 -35.52 3.92
CA HIS A 490 -19.31 -35.18 3.63
C HIS A 490 -19.06 -33.78 4.17
N TYR A 491 -18.40 -33.71 5.31
CA TYR A 491 -18.05 -32.47 5.98
C TYR A 491 -16.62 -32.06 5.64
N ILE A 492 -16.44 -30.83 5.21
CA ILE A 492 -15.13 -30.21 5.00
C ILE A 492 -15.05 -29.04 6.00
N PRO A 493 -14.21 -29.14 7.04
CA PRO A 493 -14.13 -28.11 8.07
C PRO A 493 -13.60 -26.80 7.51
N ARG A 494 -13.81 -25.72 8.26
CA ARG A 494 -13.16 -24.45 7.98
C ARG A 494 -11.65 -24.67 7.95
N ASN A 495 -11.06 -24.40 6.80
CA ASN A 495 -9.60 -24.38 6.71
C ASN A 495 -9.11 -23.04 7.25
N LYS A 496 -8.29 -23.10 8.29
CA LYS A 496 -7.60 -21.92 8.85
C LYS A 496 -6.23 -21.74 8.23
N ASP A 497 -5.72 -22.76 7.56
CA ASP A 497 -4.37 -22.78 7.03
C ASP A 497 -4.35 -22.30 5.58
N PRO A 498 -3.33 -21.52 5.19
CA PRO A 498 -3.08 -21.21 3.79
C PRO A 498 -2.99 -22.49 2.95
N GLN A 499 -3.41 -22.43 1.69
CA GLN A 499 -3.22 -23.53 0.75
C GLN A 499 -2.20 -23.16 -0.32
N VAL A 500 -1.42 -24.16 -0.75
CA VAL A 500 -0.60 -24.10 -1.95
C VAL A 500 -1.33 -24.89 -3.04
N THR A 501 -1.68 -24.23 -4.14
CA THR A 501 -2.21 -24.87 -5.34
C THR A 501 -1.13 -24.95 -6.40
N PHE A 502 -0.91 -26.10 -7.00
CA PHE A 502 -0.03 -26.23 -8.17
C PHE A 502 -0.82 -25.87 -9.43
N VAL A 503 -0.52 -24.71 -10.02
CA VAL A 503 -1.26 -24.20 -11.20
C VAL A 503 -0.94 -25.04 -12.44
N ILE A 504 0.29 -25.56 -12.52
CA ILE A 504 0.72 -26.53 -13.52
C ILE A 504 1.18 -27.82 -12.85
N GLY A 505 1.27 -28.92 -13.61
CA GLY A 505 1.87 -30.16 -13.10
C GLY A 505 3.32 -29.93 -12.67
N ARG A 506 3.77 -30.64 -11.61
CA ARG A 506 5.12 -30.52 -11.06
C ARG A 506 6.16 -30.62 -12.16
N THR A 507 6.87 -29.53 -12.41
CA THR A 507 7.89 -29.44 -13.44
C THR A 507 9.23 -29.98 -12.94
N GLU A 508 10.06 -30.52 -13.83
CA GLU A 508 11.44 -30.86 -13.47
C GLU A 508 12.27 -29.60 -13.21
N ILE A 509 13.27 -29.69 -12.33
CA ILE A 509 14.10 -28.54 -11.94
C ILE A 509 14.82 -27.90 -13.14
N ARG A 510 15.22 -28.71 -14.13
CA ARG A 510 15.88 -28.24 -15.35
C ARG A 510 14.96 -27.40 -16.24
N ASP A 511 13.67 -27.69 -16.22
CA ASP A 511 12.65 -27.01 -17.02
C ASP A 511 11.97 -25.88 -16.23
N LEU A 512 12.31 -25.73 -14.95
CA LEU A 512 11.86 -24.63 -14.11
C LEU A 512 12.64 -23.35 -14.45
N SER A 513 11.99 -22.48 -15.24
CA SER A 513 12.52 -21.19 -15.67
C SER A 513 11.91 -20.05 -14.85
N ILE A 514 12.76 -19.17 -14.33
CA ILE A 514 12.32 -17.92 -13.73
C ILE A 514 12.66 -16.79 -14.71
N SER A 515 11.66 -16.03 -15.11
CA SER A 515 11.78 -14.93 -16.06
C SER A 515 12.61 -13.77 -15.48
N ALA A 516 13.30 -13.05 -16.36
CA ALA A 516 14.02 -11.83 -15.98
C ALA A 516 13.06 -10.78 -15.38
N GLU A 517 11.87 -10.66 -15.98
CA GLU A 517 10.81 -9.73 -15.58
C GLU A 517 10.35 -9.93 -14.13
N ASN A 518 10.18 -11.18 -13.68
CA ASN A 518 9.72 -11.47 -12.32
C ASN A 518 10.83 -11.63 -11.28
N TYR A 519 12.11 -11.65 -11.70
CA TYR A 519 13.24 -11.78 -10.78
C TYR A 519 14.32 -10.71 -10.96
N SER A 520 15.13 -10.78 -12.02
CA SER A 520 16.34 -9.94 -12.14
C SER A 520 16.00 -8.46 -12.27
N ASP A 521 14.98 -8.14 -13.06
CA ASP A 521 14.58 -6.75 -13.30
C ASP A 521 13.99 -6.19 -12.02
N ARG A 522 13.07 -6.89 -11.37
CA ARG A 522 12.50 -6.49 -10.07
C ARG A 522 13.57 -6.31 -8.99
N LYS A 523 14.54 -7.23 -8.90
CA LYS A 523 15.67 -7.11 -7.98
C LYS A 523 16.41 -5.80 -8.25
N LYS A 524 16.79 -5.54 -9.51
CA LYS A 524 17.47 -4.30 -9.93
C LYS A 524 16.69 -3.05 -9.52
N TYR A 525 15.40 -2.94 -9.85
CA TYR A 525 14.61 -1.73 -9.52
C TYR A 525 14.31 -1.58 -8.02
N ALA A 526 14.17 -2.68 -7.28
CA ALA A 526 14.10 -2.62 -5.83
C ALA A 526 15.41 -2.11 -5.23
N GLY A 527 16.57 -2.56 -5.74
CA GLY A 527 17.87 -2.05 -5.34
C GLY A 527 18.05 -0.56 -5.62
N MET A 528 17.61 -0.08 -6.79
CA MET A 528 17.63 1.36 -7.12
C MET A 528 16.81 2.19 -6.13
N ARG A 529 15.61 1.73 -5.75
CA ARG A 529 14.75 2.41 -4.78
C ARG A 529 15.34 2.44 -3.37
N ILE A 530 15.93 1.33 -2.94
CA ILE A 530 16.60 1.24 -1.64
C ILE A 530 17.80 2.18 -1.58
N ASN A 531 18.63 2.18 -2.61
CA ASN A 531 19.77 3.10 -2.70
C ASN A 531 19.30 4.57 -2.69
N ALA A 532 18.26 4.92 -3.46
CA ALA A 532 17.70 6.26 -3.43
C ALA A 532 17.17 6.66 -2.03
N MET A 533 16.61 5.71 -1.27
CA MET A 533 16.17 5.96 0.10
C MET A 533 17.36 6.12 1.07
N LYS A 534 18.43 5.34 0.91
CA LYS A 534 19.69 5.49 1.67
C LYS A 534 20.32 6.85 1.40
N ASP A 535 20.47 7.22 0.13
CA ASP A 535 20.95 8.54 -0.29
C ASP A 535 20.11 9.67 0.32
N TYR A 536 18.78 9.51 0.35
CA TYR A 536 17.89 10.51 0.95
C TYR A 536 18.15 10.70 2.45
N VAL A 537 18.43 9.64 3.22
CA VAL A 537 18.64 9.77 4.68
C VAL A 537 20.06 10.13 5.06
N GLU A 538 21.05 9.68 4.28
CA GLU A 538 22.48 9.94 4.51
C GLU A 538 22.92 11.31 3.97
N SER A 539 22.13 11.94 3.09
CA SER A 539 22.44 13.30 2.64
C SER A 539 22.38 14.30 3.80
N GLU A 540 23.44 15.10 3.96
CA GLU A 540 23.53 16.12 5.03
C GLU A 540 23.64 17.55 4.49
N ASN A 541 23.66 17.73 3.17
CA ASN A 541 23.93 19.03 2.54
C ASN A 541 22.89 19.43 1.48
N ARG A 542 22.07 18.48 1.03
CA ARG A 542 21.01 18.72 0.05
C ARG A 542 19.67 18.91 0.74
N CYS A 543 18.85 19.80 0.20
CA CYS A 543 17.50 20.03 0.72
C CYS A 543 16.66 18.77 0.55
N ARG A 544 16.04 18.28 1.64
CA ARG A 544 15.17 17.08 1.62
C ARG A 544 14.09 17.14 0.55
N SER A 545 13.40 18.28 0.45
CA SER A 545 12.36 18.48 -0.56
C SER A 545 12.93 18.39 -1.98
N THR A 546 14.08 19.00 -2.23
CA THR A 546 14.72 18.96 -3.56
C THR A 546 15.09 17.53 -3.95
N ILE A 547 15.66 16.73 -3.04
CA ILE A 547 16.00 15.32 -3.32
C ILE A 547 14.74 14.54 -3.75
N LEU A 548 13.64 14.70 -3.03
CA LEU A 548 12.38 14.01 -3.36
C LEU A 548 11.79 14.49 -4.69
N LEU A 549 11.83 15.80 -4.97
CA LEU A 549 11.32 16.36 -6.22
C LEU A 549 12.14 15.88 -7.43
N GLU A 550 13.47 15.90 -7.32
CA GLU A 550 14.37 15.36 -8.35
C GLU A 550 14.11 13.88 -8.62
N TYR A 551 13.89 13.07 -7.56
CA TYR A 551 13.56 11.65 -7.70
C TYR A 551 12.29 11.43 -8.55
N PHE A 552 11.28 12.28 -8.40
CA PHE A 552 10.08 12.23 -9.22
C PHE A 552 10.22 12.95 -10.58
N GLY A 553 11.42 13.42 -10.95
CA GLY A 553 11.70 14.07 -12.22
C GLY A 553 11.41 15.57 -12.25
N GLU A 554 11.54 16.27 -11.11
CA GLU A 554 11.56 17.74 -11.00
C GLU A 554 12.99 18.22 -10.68
N SER A 555 13.82 18.37 -11.71
CA SER A 555 15.27 18.66 -11.60
C SER A 555 15.63 20.06 -11.09
N ASP A 556 14.76 21.05 -11.30
CA ASP A 556 15.06 22.47 -11.07
C ASP A 556 14.33 23.05 -9.86
N ALA A 557 13.95 22.20 -8.91
CA ALA A 557 13.22 22.61 -7.73
C ALA A 557 14.06 23.50 -6.79
N PRO A 558 13.57 24.69 -6.39
CA PRO A 558 14.26 25.52 -5.41
C PRO A 558 14.33 24.82 -4.05
N ARG A 559 15.27 25.25 -3.20
CA ARG A 559 15.34 24.76 -1.82
C ARG A 559 14.09 25.20 -1.07
N CYS A 560 13.52 24.31 -0.26
CA CYS A 560 12.30 24.61 0.48
C CYS A 560 12.46 25.62 1.63
N GLY A 561 13.69 25.88 2.09
CA GLY A 561 13.95 26.81 3.20
C GLY A 561 13.52 26.34 4.60
N VAL A 562 12.75 25.25 4.70
CA VAL A 562 12.08 24.83 5.95
C VAL A 562 12.41 23.41 6.44
N CYS A 563 13.07 22.57 5.63
CA CYS A 563 13.54 21.24 6.07
C CYS A 563 14.69 21.36 7.08
N ASP A 564 14.97 20.28 7.82
CA ASP A 564 16.14 20.13 8.70
C ASP A 564 17.43 20.75 8.12
N ILE A 565 17.84 20.36 6.92
CA ILE A 565 19.07 20.85 6.27
C ILE A 565 18.99 22.34 5.93
N CYS A 566 17.83 22.84 5.50
CA CYS A 566 17.68 24.26 5.18
C CYS A 566 17.62 25.12 6.45
N LEU A 567 16.95 24.65 7.51
CA LEU A 567 16.88 25.35 8.78
C LEU A 567 18.24 25.46 9.44
N GLU A 568 19.03 24.39 9.43
CA GLU A 568 20.40 24.45 9.95
C GLU A 568 21.29 25.41 9.15
N ARG A 569 21.19 25.39 7.83
CA ARG A 569 21.93 26.35 6.99
C ARG A 569 21.46 27.79 7.20
N ASN A 570 20.16 28.02 7.38
CA ASN A 570 19.61 29.35 7.59
C ASN A 570 20.02 29.97 8.93
N LYS A 571 20.32 29.17 9.97
CA LYS A 571 20.95 29.67 11.20
C LYS A 571 22.26 30.42 10.94
N LEU A 572 22.90 30.19 9.78
CA LEU A 572 24.17 30.81 9.42
C LEU A 572 24.01 32.20 8.77
N ASN A 573 22.80 32.63 8.36
CA ASN A 573 22.58 33.88 7.60
C ASN A 573 23.48 34.00 6.36
N LEU A 574 23.60 32.93 5.55
CA LEU A 574 24.41 32.87 4.33
C LEU A 574 23.55 32.50 3.13
N SER A 575 23.73 33.15 1.99
CA SER A 575 23.08 32.75 0.74
C SER A 575 23.61 31.41 0.22
N LYS A 576 22.92 30.82 -0.77
CA LYS A 576 23.35 29.53 -1.36
C LYS A 576 24.77 29.63 -1.91
N LEU A 577 25.00 30.63 -2.75
CA LEU A 577 26.26 30.84 -3.44
C LEU A 577 27.43 31.08 -2.47
N GLU A 578 27.20 31.88 -1.43
CA GLU A 578 28.24 32.19 -0.44
C GLU A 578 28.68 30.97 0.37
N PHE A 579 27.72 30.17 0.84
CA PHE A 579 28.04 28.98 1.62
C PHE A 579 28.74 27.91 0.77
N ASP A 580 28.29 27.67 -0.46
CA ASP A 580 28.91 26.68 -1.34
C ASP A 580 30.32 27.13 -1.76
N ASN A 581 30.52 28.44 -2.01
CA ASN A 581 31.84 29.03 -2.26
C ASN A 581 32.79 28.80 -1.07
N VAL A 582 32.35 29.11 0.16
CA VAL A 582 33.16 28.91 1.37
C VAL A 582 33.52 27.44 1.58
N ILE A 583 32.57 26.51 1.40
CA ILE A 583 32.86 25.07 1.52
C ILE A 583 33.89 24.62 0.48
N SER A 584 33.77 25.10 -0.76
CA SER A 584 34.68 24.72 -1.85
C SER A 584 36.14 25.08 -1.55
N LEU A 585 36.35 26.11 -0.70
CA LEU A 585 37.65 26.59 -0.26
C LEU A 585 38.12 25.92 1.05
N VAL A 586 37.22 25.72 2.01
CA VAL A 586 37.54 25.10 3.31
C VAL A 586 37.85 23.60 3.17
N LYS A 587 37.09 22.88 2.36
CA LYS A 587 37.19 21.40 2.27
C LYS A 587 38.57 20.92 1.81
N PRO A 588 39.18 21.45 0.73
CA PRO A 588 40.52 21.03 0.31
C PRO A 588 41.60 21.31 1.37
N LEU A 589 41.50 22.46 2.06
CA LEU A 589 42.46 22.85 3.10
C LEU A 589 42.46 21.86 4.27
N LEU A 590 41.28 21.55 4.79
CA LEU A 590 41.11 20.64 5.93
C LEU A 590 41.28 19.16 5.58
N LYS A 591 41.19 18.80 4.28
CA LYS A 591 41.59 17.47 3.79
C LYS A 591 43.10 17.32 3.72
N ASN A 592 43.80 18.36 3.31
CA ASN A 592 45.26 18.31 3.11
C ASN A 592 46.01 18.25 4.45
N LYS A 593 45.65 19.12 5.40
CA LYS A 593 46.27 19.11 6.73
C LYS A 593 45.33 19.61 7.83
N PRO A 594 45.49 19.13 9.08
CA PRO A 594 44.80 19.71 10.23
C PRO A 594 45.19 21.19 10.41
N MET A 595 44.21 22.07 10.52
CA MET A 595 44.39 23.52 10.66
C MET A 595 43.51 24.09 11.77
N THR A 596 44.01 25.08 12.50
CA THR A 596 43.19 25.92 13.40
C THR A 596 42.24 26.82 12.60
N ILE A 597 41.20 27.36 13.25
CA ILE A 597 40.26 28.29 12.61
C ILE A 597 40.99 29.51 12.01
N GLN A 598 41.99 30.04 12.72
CA GLN A 598 42.78 31.18 12.25
C GLN A 598 43.61 30.84 11.00
N GLU A 599 44.20 29.64 10.94
CA GLU A 599 44.93 29.19 9.76
C GLU A 599 44.00 29.03 8.55
N VAL A 600 42.78 28.50 8.74
CA VAL A 600 41.80 28.39 7.66
C VAL A 600 41.39 29.77 7.15
N ILE A 601 41.08 30.71 8.05
CA ILE A 601 40.72 32.10 7.68
C ILE A 601 41.85 32.74 6.86
N LYS A 602 43.11 32.56 7.26
CA LYS A 602 44.27 33.12 6.56
C LYS A 602 44.51 32.54 5.16
N ASN A 603 44.06 31.31 4.91
CA ASN A 603 44.22 30.63 3.61
C ASN A 603 43.03 30.84 2.66
N ILE A 604 41.99 31.55 3.10
CA ILE A 604 40.82 31.87 2.29
C ILE A 604 40.92 33.31 1.79
N PRO A 605 40.48 33.61 0.54
CA PRO A 605 40.50 34.98 0.01
C PRO A 605 39.78 36.00 0.90
N ALA A 606 40.41 37.17 1.10
CA ALA A 606 39.94 38.22 2.00
C ALA A 606 38.61 38.89 1.59
N ASN A 607 38.07 38.57 0.42
CA ASN A 607 36.77 39.05 -0.04
C ASN A 607 35.58 38.34 0.64
N ILE A 608 35.84 37.27 1.40
CA ILE A 608 34.84 36.56 2.20
C ILE A 608 34.99 37.01 3.67
N ALA A 609 33.94 37.58 4.24
CA ALA A 609 33.97 38.02 5.64
C ALA A 609 34.23 36.85 6.61
N GLU A 610 35.13 37.05 7.57
CA GLU A 610 35.58 36.02 8.51
C GLU A 610 34.42 35.38 9.30
N ASN A 611 33.43 36.18 9.67
CA ASN A 611 32.23 35.70 10.36
C ASN A 611 31.45 34.65 9.54
N LYS A 612 31.48 34.73 8.20
CA LYS A 612 30.87 33.75 7.31
C LYS A 612 31.66 32.45 7.31
N ILE A 613 32.99 32.54 7.26
CA ILE A 613 33.91 31.39 7.31
C ILE A 613 33.72 30.65 8.64
N ILE A 614 33.74 31.36 9.76
CA ILE A 614 33.55 30.80 11.11
C ILE A 614 32.20 30.08 11.21
N LYS A 615 31.11 30.70 10.74
CA LYS A 615 29.79 30.08 10.74
C LYS A 615 29.73 28.80 9.91
N VAL A 616 30.35 28.78 8.73
CA VAL A 616 30.42 27.56 7.90
C VAL A 616 31.24 26.47 8.60
N ILE A 617 32.37 26.83 9.20
CA ILE A 617 33.20 25.88 9.96
C ILE A 617 32.47 25.32 11.17
N GLN A 618 31.79 26.16 11.95
CA GLN A 618 30.94 25.72 13.07
C GLN A 618 29.83 24.79 12.60
N TRP A 619 29.15 25.14 11.50
CA TRP A 619 28.15 24.26 10.90
C TRP A 619 28.73 22.91 10.49
N LEU A 620 29.94 22.90 9.89
CA LEU A 620 30.65 21.67 9.53
C LEU A 620 31.03 20.83 10.75
N GLN A 621 31.34 21.46 11.90
CA GLN A 621 31.60 20.77 13.16
C GLN A 621 30.31 20.18 13.76
N ASP A 622 29.24 20.99 13.84
CA ASP A 622 27.93 20.58 14.35
C ASP A 622 27.34 19.41 13.54
N ASN A 623 27.64 19.37 12.25
CA ASN A 623 27.25 18.30 11.32
C ASN A 623 28.32 17.20 11.16
N ASN A 624 29.28 17.08 12.09
CA ASN A 624 30.30 16.03 12.10
C ASN A 624 31.14 15.91 10.80
N LYS A 625 31.17 16.93 9.94
CA LYS A 625 32.01 16.97 8.72
C LYS A 625 33.45 17.37 9.01
N VAL A 626 33.67 18.10 10.09
CA VAL A 626 34.99 18.53 10.57
C VAL A 626 35.15 18.08 12.01
N MET A 627 36.24 17.37 12.31
CA MET A 627 36.59 16.96 13.67
C MET A 627 37.58 17.95 14.28
N LEU A 628 37.38 18.28 15.56
CA LEU A 628 38.32 19.07 16.35
C LEU A 628 39.24 18.12 17.13
N GLU A 629 40.54 18.30 17.02
CA GLU A 629 41.53 17.62 17.85
C GLU A 629 41.62 18.34 19.22
N PRO A 630 41.27 17.66 20.34
CA PRO A 630 41.15 18.31 21.65
C PRO A 630 42.46 18.91 22.17
N GLU A 631 43.59 18.30 21.86
CA GLU A 631 44.91 18.70 22.37
C GLU A 631 45.56 19.82 21.55
N SER A 632 45.30 19.87 20.24
CA SER A 632 45.95 20.80 19.31
C SER A 632 45.05 21.99 18.93
N GLY A 633 43.74 21.91 19.18
CA GLY A 633 42.76 22.88 18.70
C GLY A 633 42.62 22.93 17.17
N LYS A 634 43.24 21.98 16.46
CA LYS A 634 43.21 21.89 15.00
C LYS A 634 41.98 21.13 14.54
N MET A 635 41.52 21.49 13.36
CA MET A 635 40.38 20.90 12.69
C MET A 635 40.88 20.06 11.52
N LYS A 636 40.28 18.89 11.32
CA LYS A 636 40.52 18.04 10.15
C LYS A 636 39.20 17.69 9.49
N TRP A 637 39.20 17.61 8.16
CA TRP A 637 38.04 17.10 7.43
C TRP A 637 37.83 15.63 7.77
N LYS A 638 36.62 15.26 8.16
CA LYS A 638 36.25 13.88 8.40
C LYS A 638 36.03 13.21 7.05
N GLU A 639 36.90 12.26 6.71
CA GLU A 639 36.65 11.41 5.54
C GLU A 639 35.49 10.47 5.89
N THR A 640 34.41 10.59 5.14
CA THR A 640 33.35 9.58 5.12
C THR A 640 33.87 8.43 4.27
N ASP A 641 34.04 7.26 4.89
CA ASP A 641 34.21 5.98 4.18
C ASP A 641 33.08 5.76 3.17
#